data_AF-A0A946ZDP6-F1
#
_entry.id   AF-A0A946ZDP6-F1
#
_cell.length_a   1.000
_cell.length_b   1.000
_cell.length_c   1.000
_cell.angle_alpha   90.00
_cell.angle_beta   90.00
_cell.angle_gamma   90.00
#
_symmetry.space_group_name_H-M   'P 1'
#
loop_
_entity.id
_entity.type
_entity.pdbx_description
1 polymer ?
#
loop_
_entity_poly.entity_id
_entity_poly.type
_entity_poly.pdbx_seq_one_letter_code
_entity_poly.pdbx_strand_id
1 'polypeptide(L)'
;MKTKILVLILCVLAAPEVFSQEDNGVVALGLPVRNSLTFNRYTINPTFSFVREQNKYVSLYNKREFVQFEDAPVTYLASYTGRLAENMGAGVGMFQQNYGILTTFGGMVNFAYNARLDRDSNLTFGLNIGAYNSGINSGRVIANFDDPALQNIPEYFLLTINPGINYGLAFLDFGVSINNLAVYNFQSSQLLKDNLQRGIQAHMMYTGFMESRGFLDQAKFSGIVRSEFRKEETILSGMVMLTVPKGIWAQAGYNSVFGASGGVGVNITEQIAIEYNFEKDLGDLTEFGPSHDITLAYRIKNKQNYYYSSGEEISGLISTDKRTKVKPLSESAKSKAEANKEAVAERRAQAQAKKLADKKAKEAAAAAAVLLAEQKAKEEAEEQARLIEEQKAKEEAEAQARLLEEQKAKEEEAEQARQLAEQTAKEEAEKQTRLLAEQKAKEEAAEQARQLAEQKAKEEAEKQARLLAEQKAKEEAEEQARQLAEQKAKEQAEEKARLLAEEKAMEEAEAAALLLAQQQAEEEAEVQRLAEEQALEERINNPNDELGKDMLALSQKVENAKARQDEFLKKFDEMVEVKDKDLKDLKEENDLSEQGISVEPKPFKSVNRENMILDATIKELESIIESRNKDIEDLMNLYDEKYDEEIGTVYLDEVYVYYKNTLERLTAEQVQATQTKIELQLELEDIQIATEFEKNRRIKRAAFDNEEDRYTNDRETLQNIKLNTPLANQPYTVDDFDFGEDQSGNITILKNVNRVDNGYYLIIAVHNDTDKRNEFLTKVVASGRADVDFFYDENTSKYYIYYEKFDSLITANEAMESKGNRPYNTRMSLVKIED
;
A
#
# COMPACT_ATOMS: atom_id res chain seq x y z
N MET A 1 9.39 -8.02 -19.51
CA MET A 1 8.48 -7.11 -18.76
C MET A 1 7.15 -7.72 -18.29
N LYS A 2 6.93 -9.04 -18.39
CA LYS A 2 5.67 -9.68 -17.98
C LYS A 2 5.77 -10.51 -16.69
N THR A 3 6.97 -10.84 -16.22
CA THR A 3 7.19 -11.70 -15.04
C THR A 3 7.42 -10.91 -13.74
N LYS A 4 7.87 -9.65 -13.81
CA LYS A 4 8.19 -8.83 -12.63
C LYS A 4 6.98 -8.39 -11.79
N ILE A 5 5.75 -8.56 -12.30
CA ILE A 5 4.52 -8.32 -11.53
C ILE A 5 4.03 -9.59 -10.82
N LEU A 6 4.44 -10.77 -11.29
CA LEU A 6 4.08 -12.05 -10.65
C LEU A 6 4.99 -12.35 -9.45
N VAL A 7 6.26 -11.97 -9.52
CA VAL A 7 7.26 -12.19 -8.45
C VAL A 7 7.04 -11.27 -7.25
N LEU A 8 6.50 -10.06 -7.46
CA LEU A 8 6.14 -9.16 -6.36
C LEU A 8 4.89 -9.62 -5.58
N ILE A 9 4.10 -10.54 -6.14
CA ILE A 9 2.91 -11.13 -5.50
C ILE A 9 3.23 -12.46 -4.80
N LEU A 10 4.34 -13.14 -5.18
CA LEU A 10 4.72 -14.43 -4.58
C LEU A 10 5.72 -14.33 -3.41
N CYS A 11 6.50 -13.24 -3.30
CA CYS A 11 7.55 -13.10 -2.27
C CYS A 11 7.07 -12.61 -0.89
N VAL A 12 5.77 -12.45 -0.65
CA VAL A 12 5.22 -12.12 0.69
C VAL A 12 4.74 -13.38 1.46
N LEU A 13 4.96 -14.59 0.90
CA LEU A 13 4.35 -15.83 1.39
C LEU A 13 5.30 -16.89 1.98
N ALA A 14 6.59 -16.59 2.20
CA ALA A 14 7.51 -17.58 2.76
C ALA A 14 8.42 -16.99 3.84
N ALA A 15 7.96 -17.05 5.10
CA ALA A 15 8.80 -17.06 6.28
C ALA A 15 8.29 -18.16 7.22
N PRO A 16 9.15 -19.05 7.74
CA PRO A 16 8.74 -20.01 8.75
C PRO A 16 8.75 -19.33 10.11
N GLU A 17 7.58 -18.95 10.64
CA GLU A 17 7.45 -18.53 12.03
C GLU A 17 7.00 -19.73 12.88
N VAL A 18 7.75 -19.99 13.95
CA VAL A 18 7.42 -20.94 15.02
C VAL A 18 6.57 -20.19 16.06
N PHE A 19 5.40 -20.76 16.39
CA PHE A 19 4.35 -20.10 17.15
C PHE A 19 4.44 -20.35 18.66
N SER A 20 4.16 -19.29 19.43
CA SER A 20 3.68 -19.35 20.82
C SER A 20 2.24 -18.79 20.86
N GLN A 21 1.33 -19.45 21.60
CA GLN A 21 -0.06 -19.04 21.76
C GLN A 21 -0.18 -17.90 22.79
N GLU A 22 -0.41 -16.66 22.33
CA GLU A 22 -0.81 -15.54 23.18
C GLU A 22 -1.79 -14.60 22.44
N ASP A 23 -3.09 -14.94 22.39
CA ASP A 23 -4.17 -13.97 22.66
C ASP A 23 -5.55 -14.67 22.58
N ASN A 24 -6.13 -14.96 23.74
CA ASN A 24 -7.46 -15.55 23.86
C ASN A 24 -8.55 -14.49 23.60
N GLY A 25 -9.29 -14.62 22.48
CA GLY A 25 -10.62 -14.02 22.31
C GLY A 25 -10.82 -13.05 21.14
N VAL A 26 -9.81 -12.80 20.31
CA VAL A 26 -9.94 -11.91 19.14
C VAL A 26 -10.38 -12.70 17.90
N VAL A 27 -11.52 -12.34 17.31
CA VAL A 27 -11.99 -12.92 16.04
C VAL A 27 -11.70 -11.95 14.89
N ALA A 28 -10.99 -12.43 13.87
CA ALA A 28 -10.76 -11.68 12.65
C ALA A 28 -12.05 -11.53 11.84
N LEU A 29 -12.21 -10.39 11.15
CA LEU A 29 -13.43 -10.10 10.41
C LEU A 29 -13.65 -11.08 9.26
N GLY A 30 -14.80 -11.76 9.28
CA GLY A 30 -15.27 -12.66 8.22
C GLY A 30 -16.78 -12.54 8.03
N LEU A 31 -17.22 -11.67 7.12
CA LEU A 31 -18.65 -11.51 6.81
C LEU A 31 -19.14 -12.66 5.91
N PRO A 32 -20.21 -13.40 6.26
CA PRO A 32 -20.69 -14.57 5.52
C PRO A 32 -21.49 -14.21 4.25
N VAL A 33 -21.13 -13.11 3.59
CA VAL A 33 -21.79 -12.59 2.38
C VAL A 33 -21.13 -13.21 1.14
N ARG A 34 -21.41 -14.49 0.93
CA ARG A 34 -20.80 -15.30 -0.15
C ARG A 34 -21.78 -15.82 -1.19
N ASN A 35 -23.08 -15.69 -0.93
CA ASN A 35 -24.14 -16.32 -1.72
C ASN A 35 -24.88 -15.37 -2.65
N SER A 36 -24.41 -14.13 -2.83
CA SER A 36 -25.04 -13.14 -3.70
C SER A 36 -24.06 -12.51 -4.68
N LEU A 37 -24.42 -12.52 -5.97
CA LEU A 37 -23.74 -11.73 -7.01
C LEU A 37 -24.50 -10.45 -7.35
N THR A 38 -25.55 -10.11 -6.59
CA THR A 38 -26.34 -8.90 -6.80
C THR A 38 -26.03 -7.83 -5.75
N PHE A 39 -25.94 -8.22 -4.48
CA PHE A 39 -25.80 -7.28 -3.37
C PHE A 39 -24.51 -7.49 -2.57
N ASN A 40 -24.04 -6.44 -1.90
CA ASN A 40 -22.90 -6.48 -0.98
C ASN A 40 -21.60 -7.06 -1.57
N ARG A 41 -21.44 -7.00 -2.90
CA ARG A 41 -20.36 -7.65 -3.63
C ARG A 41 -18.96 -7.16 -3.24
N TYR A 42 -18.84 -5.95 -2.69
CA TYR A 42 -17.59 -5.40 -2.17
C TYR A 42 -16.97 -6.26 -1.05
N THR A 43 -17.78 -7.07 -0.35
CA THR A 43 -17.32 -8.03 0.67
C THR A 43 -16.68 -9.27 0.04
N ILE A 44 -17.08 -9.63 -1.19
CA ILE A 44 -16.48 -10.71 -1.96
C ILE A 44 -15.16 -10.24 -2.57
N ASN A 45 -15.13 -9.05 -3.16
CA ASN A 45 -13.89 -8.44 -3.64
C ASN A 45 -13.99 -6.91 -3.54
N PRO A 46 -12.97 -6.21 -3.00
CA PRO A 46 -12.99 -4.75 -2.84
C PRO A 46 -13.25 -3.97 -4.13
N THR A 47 -12.94 -4.52 -5.31
CA THR A 47 -13.17 -3.85 -6.60
C THR A 47 -14.63 -3.87 -7.06
N PHE A 48 -15.47 -4.72 -6.46
CA PHE A 48 -16.83 -4.98 -6.93
C PHE A 48 -17.86 -3.90 -6.61
N SER A 49 -17.48 -2.83 -5.92
CA SER A 49 -18.29 -1.60 -5.89
C SER A 49 -18.27 -0.83 -7.22
N PHE A 50 -17.33 -1.17 -8.10
CA PHE A 50 -17.24 -0.64 -9.47
C PHE A 50 -17.37 -1.75 -10.54
N VAL A 51 -16.66 -2.87 -10.39
CA VAL A 51 -16.59 -3.93 -11.41
C VAL A 51 -17.96 -4.55 -11.64
N ARG A 52 -18.47 -4.38 -12.87
CA ARG A 52 -19.82 -4.80 -13.26
C ARG A 52 -20.90 -4.28 -12.31
N GLU A 53 -20.68 -3.14 -11.66
CA GLU A 53 -21.65 -2.48 -10.78
C GLU A 53 -22.18 -1.23 -11.46
N GLN A 54 -23.49 -1.20 -11.68
CA GLN A 54 -24.16 -0.10 -12.39
C GLN A 54 -25.11 0.67 -11.48
N ASN A 55 -25.64 -0.01 -10.46
CA ASN A 55 -26.72 0.50 -9.64
C ASN A 55 -26.20 0.88 -8.26
N LYS A 56 -26.89 1.83 -7.64
CA LYS A 56 -26.67 2.23 -6.25
C LYS A 56 -27.69 1.52 -5.39
N TYR A 57 -27.24 0.76 -4.41
CA TYR A 57 -28.10 0.02 -3.50
C TYR A 57 -27.89 0.47 -2.07
N VAL A 58 -28.99 0.65 -1.35
CA VAL A 58 -29.03 0.54 0.11
C VAL A 58 -29.58 -0.85 0.42
N SER A 59 -28.85 -1.71 1.12
CA SER A 59 -29.31 -3.06 1.44
C SER A 59 -29.27 -3.37 2.93
N LEU A 60 -30.27 -4.13 3.38
CA LEU A 60 -30.34 -4.77 4.67
C LEU A 60 -30.23 -6.27 4.45
N TYR A 61 -29.16 -6.84 4.94
CA TYR A 61 -28.82 -8.25 4.84
C TYR A 61 -28.94 -8.90 6.21
N ASN A 62 -29.58 -10.06 6.26
CA ASN A 62 -29.58 -10.92 7.42
C ASN A 62 -29.20 -12.33 6.98
N LYS A 63 -28.28 -12.97 7.71
CA LYS A 63 -27.99 -14.39 7.56
C LYS A 63 -28.04 -15.07 8.91
N ARG A 64 -28.75 -16.19 8.94
CA ARG A 64 -28.76 -17.13 10.07
C ARG A 64 -28.15 -18.43 9.59
N GLU A 65 -27.00 -18.76 10.17
CA GLU A 65 -26.32 -20.02 9.87
C GLU A 65 -26.92 -21.14 10.73
N PHE A 66 -26.89 -22.38 10.23
CA PHE A 66 -27.12 -23.57 11.05
C PHE A 66 -28.43 -23.56 11.87
N VAL A 67 -29.57 -23.43 11.19
CA VAL A 67 -30.85 -23.16 11.89
C VAL A 67 -31.31 -24.28 12.84
N GLN A 68 -30.71 -25.48 12.77
CA GLN A 68 -31.00 -26.58 13.69
C GLN A 68 -30.17 -26.51 14.99
N PHE A 69 -29.18 -25.62 15.05
CA PHE A 69 -28.35 -25.37 16.22
C PHE A 69 -28.92 -24.20 17.05
N GLU A 70 -29.00 -24.38 18.36
CA GLU A 70 -29.41 -23.31 19.29
C GLU A 70 -28.27 -22.30 19.45
N ASP A 71 -28.58 -21.00 19.55
CA ASP A 71 -27.59 -19.91 19.55
C ASP A 71 -26.65 -19.86 18.33
N ALA A 72 -27.12 -20.37 17.18
CA ALA A 72 -26.38 -20.36 15.93
C ALA A 72 -25.97 -18.96 15.45
N PRO A 73 -24.90 -18.86 14.65
CA PRO A 73 -24.40 -17.58 14.19
C PRO A 73 -25.44 -16.76 13.43
N VAL A 74 -25.58 -15.49 13.81
CA VAL A 74 -26.47 -14.53 13.13
C VAL A 74 -25.67 -13.30 12.73
N THR A 75 -25.75 -12.93 11.46
CA THR A 75 -25.15 -11.72 10.91
C THR A 75 -26.23 -10.76 10.42
N TYR A 76 -26.10 -9.49 10.79
CA TYR A 76 -26.84 -8.36 10.23
C TYR A 76 -25.84 -7.44 9.53
N LEU A 77 -26.18 -6.98 8.33
CA LEU A 77 -25.38 -6.00 7.58
C LEU A 77 -26.33 -4.99 6.94
N ALA A 78 -26.15 -3.71 7.30
CA ALA A 78 -26.76 -2.59 6.61
C ALA A 78 -25.68 -1.91 5.77
N SER A 79 -25.91 -1.72 4.49
CA SER A 79 -24.88 -1.19 3.61
C SER A 79 -25.45 -0.28 2.52
N TYR A 80 -24.58 0.60 2.04
CA TYR A 80 -24.74 1.35 0.82
C TYR A 80 -23.57 1.01 -0.11
N THR A 81 -23.84 0.70 -1.36
CA THR A 81 -22.79 0.43 -2.36
C THR A 81 -23.21 0.93 -3.73
N GLY A 82 -22.25 1.45 -4.49
CA GLY A 82 -22.45 1.76 -5.90
C GLY A 82 -21.41 2.69 -6.48
N ARG A 83 -21.59 2.99 -7.76
CA ARG A 83 -20.69 3.84 -8.53
C ARG A 83 -20.90 5.32 -8.19
N LEU A 84 -19.87 5.99 -7.67
CA LEU A 84 -19.92 7.41 -7.34
C LEU A 84 -19.66 8.30 -8.56
N ALA A 85 -18.69 7.93 -9.39
CA ALA A 85 -18.27 8.67 -10.58
C ALA A 85 -17.96 7.74 -11.76
N GLU A 86 -17.55 8.29 -12.90
CA GLU A 86 -17.22 7.50 -14.10
C GLU A 86 -16.11 6.49 -13.87
N ASN A 87 -15.16 6.74 -12.98
CA ASN A 87 -14.02 5.87 -12.72
C ASN A 87 -13.94 5.43 -11.24
N MET A 88 -14.97 5.69 -10.44
CA MET A 88 -14.92 5.44 -8.99
C MET A 88 -16.19 4.77 -8.47
N GLY A 89 -16.01 3.75 -7.64
CA GLY A 89 -17.05 3.09 -6.84
C GLY A 89 -16.75 3.27 -5.35
N ALA A 90 -17.79 3.28 -4.53
CA ALA A 90 -17.64 3.28 -3.09
C ALA A 90 -18.74 2.47 -2.41
N GLY A 91 -18.43 2.01 -1.21
CA GLY A 91 -19.38 1.37 -0.33
C GLY A 91 -19.15 1.75 1.13
N VAL A 92 -20.21 1.71 1.92
CA VAL A 92 -20.14 1.78 3.37
C VAL A 92 -21.08 0.72 3.93
N GLY A 93 -20.63 0.00 4.95
CA GLY A 93 -21.38 -1.05 5.62
C GLY A 93 -21.27 -0.89 7.12
N MET A 94 -22.34 -1.21 7.83
CA MET A 94 -22.37 -1.43 9.27
C MET A 94 -22.87 -2.85 9.51
N PHE A 95 -22.16 -3.61 10.33
CA PHE A 95 -22.49 -5.00 10.58
C PHE A 95 -22.49 -5.33 12.06
N GLN A 96 -23.29 -6.33 12.40
CA GLN A 96 -23.26 -6.99 13.69
C GLN A 96 -23.26 -8.50 13.46
N GLN A 97 -22.28 -9.20 14.02
CA GLN A 97 -22.20 -10.65 14.03
C GLN A 97 -22.33 -11.16 15.46
N ASN A 98 -23.15 -12.16 15.66
CA ASN A 98 -23.40 -12.78 16.95
C ASN A 98 -23.04 -14.27 16.85
N TYR A 99 -22.04 -14.72 17.61
CA TYR A 99 -21.58 -16.10 17.70
C TYR A 99 -21.71 -16.59 19.14
N GLY A 100 -22.82 -17.26 19.48
CA GLY A 100 -23.09 -17.57 20.89
C GLY A 100 -23.08 -16.29 21.74
N ILE A 101 -22.26 -16.25 22.79
CA ILE A 101 -22.09 -15.05 23.66
C ILE A 101 -21.16 -13.98 23.09
N LEU A 102 -20.43 -14.25 21.99
CA LEU A 102 -19.56 -13.26 21.35
C LEU A 102 -20.37 -12.37 20.41
N THR A 103 -20.17 -11.07 20.51
CA THR A 103 -20.74 -10.08 19.60
C THR A 103 -19.61 -9.26 18.99
N THR A 104 -19.64 -9.18 17.66
CA THR A 104 -18.75 -8.32 16.88
C THR A 104 -19.60 -7.24 16.21
N PHE A 105 -19.30 -5.97 16.47
CA PHE A 105 -20.01 -4.84 15.88
C PHE A 105 -19.02 -3.88 15.24
N GLY A 106 -19.30 -3.47 14.01
CA GLY A 106 -18.38 -2.57 13.32
C GLY A 106 -18.89 -2.01 12.02
N GLY A 107 -18.01 -1.26 11.37
CA GLY A 107 -18.23 -0.67 10.07
C GLY A 107 -17.15 -1.05 9.08
N MET A 108 -17.48 -0.95 7.80
CA MET A 108 -16.54 -1.10 6.69
C MET A 108 -16.76 0.04 5.69
N VAL A 109 -15.66 0.59 5.21
CA VAL A 109 -15.64 1.53 4.08
C VAL A 109 -14.92 0.85 2.93
N ASN A 110 -15.51 0.94 1.75
CA ASN A 110 -14.97 0.44 0.52
C ASN A 110 -14.76 1.60 -0.47
N PHE A 111 -13.63 1.57 -1.16
CA PHE A 111 -13.34 2.45 -2.28
C PHE A 111 -12.76 1.64 -3.44
N ALA A 112 -13.23 1.90 -4.66
CA ALA A 112 -12.70 1.30 -5.87
C ALA A 112 -12.44 2.36 -6.94
N TYR A 113 -11.26 2.31 -7.56
CA TYR A 113 -10.83 3.20 -8.63
C TYR A 113 -10.53 2.42 -9.89
N ASN A 114 -11.05 2.86 -11.03
CA ASN A 114 -10.88 2.23 -12.32
C ASN A 114 -9.98 3.06 -13.23
N ALA A 115 -8.84 2.49 -13.60
CA ALA A 115 -7.97 2.99 -14.65
C ALA A 115 -8.35 2.33 -15.98
N ARG A 116 -8.85 3.11 -16.93
CA ARG A 116 -9.10 2.66 -18.29
C ARG A 116 -7.76 2.47 -19.01
N LEU A 117 -7.53 1.28 -19.56
CA LEU A 117 -6.34 1.00 -20.36
C LEU A 117 -6.65 1.12 -21.87
N ASP A 118 -7.79 0.58 -22.30
CA ASP A 118 -8.27 0.68 -23.68
C ASP A 118 -9.82 0.75 -23.72
N ARG A 119 -10.44 0.59 -24.89
CA ARG A 119 -11.89 0.57 -25.06
C ARG A 119 -12.55 -0.55 -24.28
N ASP A 120 -11.97 -1.74 -24.37
CA ASP A 120 -12.49 -2.98 -23.80
C ASP A 120 -11.62 -3.55 -22.68
N SER A 121 -10.60 -2.81 -22.23
CA SER A 121 -9.74 -3.24 -21.11
C SER A 121 -9.62 -2.16 -20.03
N ASN A 122 -9.67 -2.58 -18.78
CA ASN A 122 -9.55 -1.70 -17.62
C ASN A 122 -8.86 -2.43 -16.45
N LEU A 123 -8.25 -1.65 -15.57
CA LEU A 123 -7.63 -2.12 -14.34
C LEU A 123 -8.29 -1.39 -13.17
N THR A 124 -8.90 -2.14 -12.26
CA THR A 124 -9.59 -1.60 -11.09
C THR A 124 -8.82 -1.93 -9.83
N PHE A 125 -8.55 -0.92 -9.03
CA PHE A 125 -7.98 -1.05 -7.69
C PHE A 125 -9.11 -0.88 -6.67
N GLY A 126 -9.09 -1.67 -5.60
CA GLY A 126 -10.12 -1.66 -4.56
C GLY A 126 -9.48 -1.77 -3.19
N LEU A 127 -10.11 -1.14 -2.20
CA LEU A 127 -9.67 -1.17 -0.81
C LEU A 127 -10.89 -1.24 0.10
N ASN A 128 -10.93 -2.24 0.98
CA ASN A 128 -11.84 -2.27 2.12
C ASN A 128 -11.07 -1.98 3.40
N ILE A 129 -11.53 -1.00 4.16
CA ILE A 129 -11.06 -0.70 5.51
C ILE A 129 -12.21 -0.97 6.46
N GLY A 130 -12.02 -1.88 7.42
CA GLY A 130 -13.00 -2.22 8.43
C GLY A 130 -12.54 -1.81 9.81
N ALA A 131 -13.42 -1.26 10.64
CA ALA A 131 -13.17 -0.96 12.05
C ALA A 131 -14.28 -1.55 12.89
N TYR A 132 -13.93 -2.39 13.87
CA TYR A 132 -14.92 -3.15 14.62
C TYR A 132 -14.46 -3.47 16.03
N ASN A 133 -15.43 -3.61 16.92
CA ASN A 133 -15.22 -4.09 18.28
C ASN A 133 -15.69 -5.54 18.38
N SER A 134 -14.89 -6.40 19.01
CA SER A 134 -15.19 -7.80 19.27
C SER A 134 -15.04 -8.10 20.76
N GLY A 135 -16.07 -8.66 21.37
CA GLY A 135 -16.07 -8.99 22.79
C GLY A 135 -17.25 -9.87 23.20
N ILE A 136 -17.31 -10.18 24.50
CA ILE A 136 -18.41 -10.96 25.08
C ILE A 136 -19.58 -10.03 25.43
N ASN A 137 -20.78 -10.45 25.04
CA ASN A 137 -22.02 -9.78 25.37
C ASN A 137 -22.59 -10.33 26.69
N SER A 138 -22.32 -9.65 27.79
CA SER A 138 -22.78 -10.06 29.13
C SER A 138 -24.30 -10.17 29.26
N GLY A 139 -25.06 -9.43 28.44
CA GLY A 139 -26.53 -9.53 28.41
C GLY A 139 -27.05 -10.86 27.85
N ARG A 140 -26.21 -11.65 27.18
CA ARG A 140 -26.52 -13.00 26.68
C ARG A 140 -25.94 -14.11 27.55
N VAL A 141 -25.14 -13.77 28.56
CA VAL A 141 -24.58 -14.74 29.49
C VAL A 141 -25.66 -15.16 30.48
N ILE A 142 -26.04 -16.44 30.46
CA ILE A 142 -26.94 -17.03 31.44
C ILE A 142 -26.09 -17.84 32.42
N ALA A 143 -25.86 -17.30 33.61
CA ALA A 143 -25.12 -17.96 34.67
C ALA A 143 -25.98 -18.07 35.94
N ASN A 144 -25.81 -19.17 36.69
CA ASN A 144 -26.53 -19.40 37.96
C ASN A 144 -26.00 -18.54 39.11
N PHE A 145 -24.80 -17.98 38.94
CA PHE A 145 -24.10 -17.09 39.87
C PHE A 145 -23.28 -16.09 39.05
N ASP A 146 -23.09 -14.88 39.57
CA ASP A 146 -22.21 -13.90 38.92
C ASP A 146 -20.77 -14.42 38.96
N ASP A 147 -20.18 -14.66 37.79
CA ASP A 147 -18.76 -15.01 37.66
C ASP A 147 -17.92 -13.74 37.45
N PRO A 148 -17.06 -13.35 38.42
CA PRO A 148 -16.19 -12.19 38.28
C PRO A 148 -15.22 -12.29 37.09
N ALA A 149 -14.90 -13.50 36.62
CA ALA A 149 -14.04 -13.69 35.45
C ALA A 149 -14.69 -13.20 34.15
N LEU A 150 -16.03 -13.19 34.08
CA LEU A 150 -16.79 -12.69 32.93
C LEU A 150 -16.99 -11.15 32.96
N GLN A 151 -16.71 -10.50 34.08
CA GLN A 151 -16.90 -9.06 34.26
C GLN A 151 -15.73 -8.22 33.72
N ASN A 152 -14.53 -8.81 33.61
CA ASN A 152 -13.30 -8.12 33.21
C ASN A 152 -12.77 -8.59 31.85
N ILE A 153 -13.62 -9.14 30.99
CA ILE A 153 -13.18 -9.60 29.67
C ILE A 153 -13.01 -8.37 28.76
N PRO A 154 -11.80 -8.13 28.24
CA PRO A 154 -11.54 -6.95 27.42
C PRO A 154 -12.32 -7.02 26.10
N GLU A 155 -12.88 -5.88 25.73
CA GLU A 155 -13.38 -5.63 24.38
C GLU A 155 -12.22 -5.19 23.48
N TYR A 156 -12.08 -5.80 22.31
CA TYR A 156 -10.98 -5.53 21.38
C TYR A 156 -11.46 -4.71 20.18
N PHE A 157 -10.89 -3.53 20.01
CA PHE A 157 -11.12 -2.67 18.86
C PHE A 157 -10.06 -2.91 17.80
N LEU A 158 -10.52 -3.34 16.63
CA LEU A 158 -9.71 -3.89 15.56
C LEU A 158 -9.91 -3.07 14.28
N LEU A 159 -8.82 -2.81 13.57
CA LEU A 159 -8.82 -2.21 12.24
C LEU A 159 -8.26 -3.22 11.22
N THR A 160 -9.04 -3.54 10.20
CA THR A 160 -8.67 -4.46 9.11
C THR A 160 -8.53 -3.73 7.78
N ILE A 161 -7.54 -4.14 6.98
CA ILE A 161 -7.29 -3.61 5.63
C ILE A 161 -7.32 -4.78 4.63
N ASN A 162 -8.09 -4.62 3.54
CA ASN A 162 -8.26 -5.63 2.50
C ASN A 162 -8.13 -4.99 1.11
N PRO A 163 -6.94 -5.01 0.49
CA PRO A 163 -6.77 -4.51 -0.87
C PRO A 163 -7.21 -5.54 -1.92
N GLY A 164 -7.54 -5.06 -3.11
CA GLY A 164 -7.85 -5.89 -4.27
C GLY A 164 -7.55 -5.20 -5.59
N ILE A 165 -7.23 -6.00 -6.61
CA ILE A 165 -6.98 -5.56 -7.98
C ILE A 165 -7.80 -6.44 -8.91
N ASN A 166 -8.38 -5.86 -9.96
CA ASN A 166 -9.15 -6.57 -10.97
C ASN A 166 -8.84 -6.05 -12.37
N TYR A 167 -8.41 -6.93 -13.26
CA TYR A 167 -8.25 -6.68 -14.68
C TYR A 167 -9.50 -7.11 -15.43
N GLY A 168 -10.23 -6.13 -15.98
CA GLY A 168 -11.47 -6.34 -16.71
C GLY A 168 -11.28 -6.24 -18.22
N LEU A 169 -11.82 -7.20 -18.95
CA LEU A 169 -12.02 -7.20 -20.40
C LEU A 169 -13.49 -6.92 -20.74
N ALA A 170 -13.89 -7.06 -22.01
CA ALA A 170 -15.28 -6.87 -22.44
C ALA A 170 -16.29 -7.73 -21.65
N PHE A 171 -15.99 -9.02 -21.46
CA PHE A 171 -16.88 -10.01 -20.82
C PHE A 171 -16.24 -10.80 -19.68
N LEU A 172 -14.91 -10.71 -19.51
CA LEU A 172 -14.15 -11.44 -18.51
C LEU A 172 -13.53 -10.47 -17.52
N ASP A 173 -13.46 -10.86 -16.26
CA ASP A 173 -12.80 -10.12 -15.19
C ASP A 173 -11.92 -11.10 -14.40
N PHE A 174 -10.67 -10.73 -14.17
CA PHE A 174 -9.72 -11.50 -13.39
C PHE A 174 -9.26 -10.63 -12.23
N GLY A 175 -9.37 -11.11 -11.00
CA GLY A 175 -8.96 -10.31 -9.86
C GLY A 175 -8.35 -11.09 -8.72
N VAL A 176 -7.50 -10.39 -7.98
CA VAL A 176 -6.83 -10.87 -6.79
C VAL A 176 -7.13 -9.91 -5.65
N SER A 177 -7.44 -10.43 -4.47
CA SER A 177 -7.59 -9.63 -3.25
C SER A 177 -6.94 -10.33 -2.07
N ILE A 178 -6.52 -9.55 -1.08
CA ILE A 178 -5.97 -10.08 0.16
C ILE A 178 -6.97 -9.76 1.27
N ASN A 179 -7.53 -10.80 1.89
CA ASN A 179 -8.41 -10.68 3.04
C ASN A 179 -7.55 -10.57 4.30
N ASN A 180 -7.90 -9.61 5.15
CA ASN A 180 -7.25 -9.29 6.41
C ASN A 180 -5.72 -9.16 6.30
N LEU A 181 -5.24 -8.35 5.33
CA LEU A 181 -3.81 -8.13 5.09
C LEU A 181 -3.09 -7.65 6.38
N ALA A 182 -3.71 -6.70 7.06
CA ALA A 182 -3.28 -6.20 8.35
C ALA A 182 -4.50 -6.07 9.26
N VAL A 183 -4.41 -6.58 10.48
CA VAL A 183 -5.41 -6.41 11.54
C VAL A 183 -4.71 -5.79 12.73
N TYR A 184 -4.98 -4.52 13.01
CA TYR A 184 -4.38 -3.79 14.12
C TYR A 184 -5.31 -3.78 15.32
N ASN A 185 -4.82 -4.25 16.46
CA ASN A 185 -5.52 -4.23 17.73
C ASN A 185 -5.10 -2.97 18.50
N PHE A 186 -6.04 -2.04 18.74
CA PHE A 186 -5.74 -0.79 19.42
C PHE A 186 -5.48 -0.96 20.92
N GLN A 187 -5.99 -2.01 21.53
CA GLN A 187 -5.82 -2.29 22.96
C GLN A 187 -4.42 -2.81 23.24
N SER A 188 -3.95 -3.78 22.46
CA SER A 188 -2.57 -4.29 22.59
C SER A 188 -1.54 -3.43 21.85
N SER A 189 -1.99 -2.50 20.99
CA SER A 189 -1.12 -1.71 20.08
C SER A 189 -0.22 -2.58 19.20
N GLN A 190 -0.72 -3.76 18.82
CA GLN A 190 0.00 -4.75 18.03
C GLN A 190 -0.82 -5.22 16.84
N LEU A 191 -0.14 -5.65 15.78
CA LEU A 191 -0.77 -6.38 14.69
C LEU A 191 -1.08 -7.80 15.14
N LEU A 192 -2.27 -8.29 14.78
CA LEU A 192 -2.67 -9.67 15.05
C LEU A 192 -1.81 -10.62 14.21
N LYS A 193 -0.90 -11.35 14.86
CA LYS A 193 0.06 -12.25 14.20
C LYS A 193 -0.61 -13.53 13.69
N ASP A 194 -1.50 -14.13 14.48
CA ASP A 194 -2.22 -15.35 14.12
C ASP A 194 -3.66 -15.07 13.66
N ASN A 195 -3.80 -14.81 12.36
CA ASN A 195 -5.10 -14.61 11.74
C ASN A 195 -5.46 -15.75 10.78
N LEU A 196 -6.31 -16.68 11.24
CA LEU A 196 -6.84 -17.78 10.42
C LEU A 196 -7.71 -17.32 9.25
N GLN A 197 -8.32 -16.12 9.35
CA GLN A 197 -9.12 -15.52 8.28
C GLN A 197 -8.28 -14.67 7.32
N ARG A 198 -6.95 -14.61 7.49
CA ARG A 198 -6.05 -14.00 6.50
C ARG A 198 -5.89 -14.95 5.33
N GLY A 199 -6.10 -14.45 4.12
CA GLY A 199 -5.97 -15.27 2.92
C GLY A 199 -5.88 -14.47 1.64
N ILE A 200 -5.27 -15.08 0.62
CA ILE A 200 -5.23 -14.53 -0.74
C ILE A 200 -6.37 -15.15 -1.54
N GLN A 201 -7.14 -14.30 -2.20
CA GLN A 201 -8.27 -14.71 -3.01
C GLN A 201 -8.01 -14.36 -4.46
N ALA A 202 -8.10 -15.35 -5.34
CA ALA A 202 -8.10 -15.17 -6.79
C ALA A 202 -9.47 -15.52 -7.36
N HIS A 203 -9.94 -14.77 -8.35
CA HIS A 203 -11.20 -15.06 -9.03
C HIS A 203 -11.17 -14.78 -10.52
N MET A 204 -12.02 -15.49 -11.24
CA MET A 204 -12.36 -15.25 -12.64
C MET A 204 -13.87 -15.12 -12.75
N MET A 205 -14.36 -14.04 -13.35
CA MET A 205 -15.77 -13.79 -13.58
C MET A 205 -16.03 -13.62 -15.08
N TYR A 206 -17.11 -14.23 -15.57
CA TYR A 206 -17.63 -14.04 -16.92
C TYR A 206 -19.02 -13.42 -16.83
N THR A 207 -19.26 -12.37 -17.62
CA THR A 207 -20.56 -11.73 -17.76
C THR A 207 -20.93 -11.63 -19.24
N GLY A 208 -22.06 -12.21 -19.62
CA GLY A 208 -22.57 -12.16 -20.99
C GLY A 208 -24.08 -11.92 -21.05
N PHE A 209 -24.57 -11.62 -22.24
CA PHE A 209 -25.99 -11.39 -22.50
C PHE A 209 -26.51 -12.41 -23.51
N MET A 210 -27.73 -12.88 -23.29
CA MET A 210 -28.41 -13.83 -24.17
C MET A 210 -29.32 -13.08 -25.14
N GLU A 211 -29.11 -13.29 -26.44
CA GLU A 211 -30.04 -12.86 -27.49
C GLU A 211 -30.98 -14.02 -27.82
N SER A 212 -32.14 -14.07 -27.16
CA SER A 212 -33.15 -15.10 -27.35
C SER A 212 -34.52 -14.47 -27.58
N ARG A 213 -35.45 -15.20 -28.20
CA ARG A 213 -36.83 -14.72 -28.32
C ARG A 213 -37.64 -15.14 -27.10
N GLY A 214 -38.33 -14.20 -26.47
CA GLY A 214 -39.32 -14.48 -25.42
C GLY A 214 -38.86 -14.04 -24.05
N PHE A 215 -39.04 -14.90 -23.03
CA PHE A 215 -38.79 -14.54 -21.63
C PHE A 215 -37.32 -14.25 -21.31
N LEU A 216 -36.38 -14.90 -22.00
CA LEU A 216 -34.94 -14.78 -21.79
C LEU A 216 -34.26 -13.78 -22.73
N ASP A 217 -35.03 -12.96 -23.45
CA ASP A 217 -34.46 -11.92 -24.29
C ASP A 217 -33.69 -10.91 -23.43
N GLN A 218 -32.45 -10.61 -23.81
CA GLN A 218 -31.51 -9.76 -23.06
C GLN A 218 -31.20 -10.26 -21.63
N ALA A 219 -31.38 -11.55 -21.35
CA ALA A 219 -31.01 -12.10 -20.04
C ALA A 219 -29.50 -11.99 -19.82
N LYS A 220 -29.11 -11.50 -18.65
CA LYS A 220 -27.71 -11.43 -18.23
C LYS A 220 -27.31 -12.72 -17.54
N PHE A 221 -26.21 -13.32 -17.99
CA PHE A 221 -25.58 -14.44 -17.36
C PHE A 221 -24.27 -13.99 -16.72
N SER A 222 -24.07 -14.33 -15.45
CA SER A 222 -22.85 -14.04 -14.71
C SER A 222 -22.38 -15.31 -14.02
N GLY A 223 -21.12 -15.70 -14.24
CA GLY A 223 -20.47 -16.82 -13.58
C GLY A 223 -19.17 -16.38 -12.94
N ILE A 224 -18.90 -16.80 -11.70
CA ILE A 224 -17.64 -16.57 -11.01
C ILE A 224 -17.07 -17.88 -10.51
N VAL A 225 -15.77 -18.05 -10.62
CA VAL A 225 -14.99 -19.11 -9.98
C VAL A 225 -13.91 -18.43 -9.14
N ARG A 226 -13.68 -18.95 -7.94
CA ARG A 226 -12.85 -18.31 -6.92
C ARG A 226 -12.08 -19.35 -6.11
N SER A 227 -10.82 -19.05 -5.85
CA SER A 227 -9.94 -19.81 -4.96
C SER A 227 -9.45 -18.88 -3.87
N GLU A 228 -9.68 -19.25 -2.61
CA GLU A 228 -9.22 -18.52 -1.43
C GLU A 228 -8.23 -19.39 -0.67
N PHE A 229 -6.99 -18.92 -0.57
CA PHE A 229 -5.88 -19.62 0.08
C PHE A 229 -5.67 -19.04 1.48
N ARG A 230 -6.03 -19.80 2.51
CA ARG A 230 -5.84 -19.47 3.94
C ARG A 230 -4.69 -20.32 4.50
N LYS A 231 -4.26 -20.01 5.72
CA LYS A 231 -3.15 -20.71 6.41
C LYS A 231 -3.40 -22.21 6.57
N GLU A 232 -4.64 -22.60 6.89
CA GLU A 232 -5.00 -23.99 7.22
C GLU A 232 -5.85 -24.70 6.15
N GLU A 233 -6.46 -23.95 5.24
CA GLU A 233 -7.39 -24.50 4.24
C GLU A 233 -7.37 -23.71 2.92
N THR A 234 -7.71 -24.39 1.83
CA THR A 234 -7.97 -23.76 0.53
C THR A 234 -9.45 -23.91 0.18
N ILE A 235 -10.14 -22.80 0.00
CA ILE A 235 -11.57 -22.77 -0.30
C ILE A 235 -11.76 -22.55 -1.80
N LEU A 236 -12.34 -23.55 -2.47
CA LEU A 236 -12.83 -23.38 -3.83
C LEU A 236 -14.31 -23.03 -3.79
N SER A 237 -14.68 -22.01 -4.57
CA SER A 237 -16.08 -21.62 -4.74
C SER A 237 -16.40 -21.26 -6.17
N GLY A 238 -17.62 -21.56 -6.59
CA GLY A 238 -18.15 -21.20 -7.89
C GLY A 238 -19.60 -20.81 -7.78
N MET A 239 -20.03 -19.80 -8.53
CA MET A 239 -21.43 -19.39 -8.57
C MET A 239 -21.83 -18.95 -9.97
N VAL A 240 -23.04 -19.29 -10.36
CA VAL A 240 -23.68 -18.84 -11.59
C VAL A 240 -24.98 -18.13 -11.25
N MET A 241 -25.28 -17.09 -12.00
CA MET A 241 -26.48 -16.27 -11.85
C MET A 241 -27.06 -15.97 -13.23
N LEU A 242 -28.36 -16.11 -13.35
CA LEU A 242 -29.13 -15.71 -14.52
C LEU A 242 -30.14 -14.64 -14.10
N THR A 243 -30.00 -13.44 -14.66
CA THR A 243 -30.88 -12.29 -14.44
C THR A 243 -31.71 -12.03 -15.68
N VAL A 244 -33.03 -11.99 -15.51
CA VAL A 244 -33.99 -11.68 -16.58
C VAL A 244 -34.40 -10.22 -16.48
N PRO A 245 -34.53 -9.47 -17.60
CA PRO A 245 -34.89 -8.04 -17.59
C PRO A 245 -36.23 -7.70 -16.93
N LYS A 246 -37.10 -8.71 -16.76
CA LYS A 246 -38.33 -8.61 -15.96
C LYS A 246 -38.10 -8.46 -14.46
N GLY A 247 -36.85 -8.38 -14.03
CA GLY A 247 -36.46 -8.14 -12.66
C GLY A 247 -36.48 -9.37 -11.78
N ILE A 248 -36.25 -10.54 -12.36
CA ILE A 248 -36.14 -11.81 -11.64
C ILE A 248 -34.75 -12.35 -11.90
N TRP A 249 -34.07 -12.84 -10.86
CA TRP A 249 -32.83 -13.59 -11.03
C TRP A 249 -32.85 -14.84 -10.17
N ALA A 250 -32.10 -15.84 -10.63
CA ALA A 250 -31.82 -17.05 -9.91
C ALA A 250 -30.31 -17.28 -9.92
N GLN A 251 -29.78 -17.77 -8.80
CA GLN A 251 -28.37 -18.08 -8.64
C GLN A 251 -28.18 -19.42 -7.96
N ALA A 252 -27.11 -20.10 -8.33
CA ALA A 252 -26.70 -21.38 -7.77
C ALA A 252 -25.19 -21.37 -7.61
N GLY A 253 -24.70 -21.90 -6.49
CA GLY A 253 -23.29 -21.92 -6.18
C GLY A 253 -22.88 -23.17 -5.41
N TYR A 254 -21.59 -23.35 -5.34
CA TYR A 254 -20.94 -24.37 -4.55
C TYR A 254 -19.72 -23.78 -3.89
N ASN A 255 -19.52 -24.09 -2.62
CA ASN A 255 -18.37 -23.74 -1.82
C ASN A 255 -17.85 -25.02 -1.16
N SER A 256 -16.54 -25.25 -1.21
CA SER A 256 -15.94 -26.49 -0.67
C SER A 256 -16.09 -26.64 0.85
N VAL A 257 -16.25 -25.53 1.58
CA VAL A 257 -16.41 -25.52 3.05
C VAL A 257 -17.86 -25.42 3.49
N PHE A 258 -18.69 -24.66 2.76
CA PHE A 258 -20.09 -24.39 3.15
C PHE A 258 -21.14 -25.14 2.32
N GLY A 259 -20.70 -25.95 1.36
CA GLY A 259 -21.54 -26.78 0.51
C GLY A 259 -22.26 -26.04 -0.61
N ALA A 260 -23.43 -26.55 -1.00
CA ALA A 260 -24.20 -26.03 -2.13
C ALA A 260 -25.12 -24.89 -1.69
N SER A 261 -25.22 -23.86 -2.51
CA SER A 261 -26.15 -22.75 -2.31
C SER A 261 -27.04 -22.52 -3.52
N GLY A 262 -28.24 -22.02 -3.27
CA GLY A 262 -29.20 -21.66 -4.29
C GLY A 262 -30.09 -20.55 -3.80
N GLY A 263 -30.41 -19.60 -4.68
CA GLY A 263 -31.25 -18.49 -4.31
C GLY A 263 -31.96 -17.85 -5.48
N VAL A 264 -32.95 -17.05 -5.12
CA VAL A 264 -33.82 -16.35 -6.04
C VAL A 264 -34.00 -14.93 -5.53
N GLY A 265 -34.07 -14.00 -6.47
CA GLY A 265 -34.37 -12.62 -6.14
C GLY A 265 -35.31 -12.00 -7.15
N VAL A 266 -36.04 -11.00 -6.66
CA VAL A 266 -37.07 -10.33 -7.42
C VAL A 266 -37.13 -8.85 -7.08
N ASN A 267 -37.27 -8.03 -8.12
CA ASN A 267 -37.60 -6.62 -8.02
C ASN A 267 -39.11 -6.49 -7.82
N ILE A 268 -39.56 -6.20 -6.59
CA ILE A 268 -40.97 -5.94 -6.27
C ILE A 268 -41.43 -4.70 -7.05
N THR A 269 -40.63 -3.64 -7.00
CA THR A 269 -40.77 -2.42 -7.82
C THR A 269 -39.44 -2.14 -8.52
N GLU A 270 -39.36 -1.10 -9.35
CA GLU A 270 -38.08 -0.68 -9.96
C GLU A 270 -37.01 -0.27 -8.94
N GLN A 271 -37.44 0.03 -7.70
CA GLN A 271 -36.59 0.48 -6.60
C GLN A 271 -36.45 -0.56 -5.49
N ILE A 272 -37.45 -1.39 -5.22
CA ILE A 272 -37.42 -2.35 -4.12
C ILE A 272 -37.13 -3.74 -4.65
N ALA A 273 -36.09 -4.35 -4.12
CA ALA A 273 -35.64 -5.69 -4.46
C ALA A 273 -35.55 -6.55 -3.21
N ILE A 274 -35.90 -7.83 -3.33
CA ILE A 274 -35.71 -8.83 -2.28
C ILE A 274 -34.98 -10.04 -2.86
N GLU A 275 -34.04 -10.58 -2.10
CA GLU A 275 -33.32 -11.80 -2.42
C GLU A 275 -33.37 -12.75 -1.23
N TYR A 276 -33.53 -14.04 -1.53
CA TYR A 276 -33.46 -15.11 -0.56
C TYR A 276 -32.51 -16.19 -1.09
N ASN A 277 -31.48 -16.52 -0.32
CA ASN A 277 -30.65 -17.68 -0.59
C ASN A 277 -30.72 -18.71 0.53
N PHE A 278 -30.54 -19.94 0.10
CA PHE A 278 -30.48 -21.13 0.90
C PHE A 278 -29.10 -21.77 0.69
N GLU A 279 -28.43 -22.11 1.77
CA GLU A 279 -27.13 -22.77 1.74
C GLU A 279 -27.23 -24.03 2.59
N LYS A 280 -26.73 -25.13 2.03
CA LYS A 280 -26.71 -26.42 2.68
C LYS A 280 -25.32 -27.00 2.58
N ASP A 281 -24.75 -27.26 3.75
CA ASP A 281 -23.48 -27.97 3.84
C ASP A 281 -23.61 -29.39 3.28
N LEU A 282 -22.52 -29.86 2.67
CA LEU A 282 -22.43 -31.19 2.05
C LEU A 282 -21.31 -32.05 2.66
N GLY A 283 -20.61 -31.55 3.68
CA GLY A 283 -19.53 -32.22 4.38
C GLY A 283 -19.86 -32.39 5.86
N ASP A 284 -18.92 -31.99 6.71
CA ASP A 284 -18.93 -32.27 8.15
C ASP A 284 -19.92 -31.41 8.94
N LEU A 285 -20.49 -30.37 8.34
CA LEU A 285 -21.44 -29.45 9.01
C LEU A 285 -22.91 -29.78 8.70
N THR A 286 -23.17 -30.89 8.00
CA THR A 286 -24.52 -31.31 7.61
C THR A 286 -25.49 -31.48 8.79
N GLU A 287 -24.98 -31.86 9.97
CA GLU A 287 -25.76 -32.06 11.20
C GLU A 287 -26.31 -30.76 11.81
N PHE A 288 -25.71 -29.61 11.50
CA PHE A 288 -26.10 -28.31 12.04
C PHE A 288 -27.29 -27.67 11.30
N GLY A 289 -27.76 -28.30 10.23
CA GLY A 289 -28.87 -27.83 9.41
C GLY A 289 -28.50 -26.73 8.41
N PRO A 290 -29.46 -26.28 7.59
CA PRO A 290 -29.19 -25.31 6.54
C PRO A 290 -29.04 -23.89 7.09
N SER A 291 -28.43 -23.05 6.26
CA SER A 291 -28.27 -21.61 6.47
C SER A 291 -29.21 -20.84 5.55
N HIS A 292 -29.80 -19.77 6.06
CA HIS A 292 -30.71 -18.91 5.31
C HIS A 292 -30.21 -17.48 5.29
N ASP A 293 -30.24 -16.84 4.13
CA ASP A 293 -29.99 -15.42 4.01
C ASP A 293 -31.14 -14.69 3.30
N ILE A 294 -31.41 -13.47 3.77
CA ILE A 294 -32.45 -12.60 3.25
C ILE A 294 -31.82 -11.23 3.05
N THR A 295 -31.97 -10.68 1.85
CA THR A 295 -31.54 -9.32 1.54
C THR A 295 -32.73 -8.50 1.06
N LEU A 296 -32.98 -7.38 1.72
CA LEU A 296 -33.90 -6.34 1.25
C LEU A 296 -33.06 -5.17 0.74
N ALA A 297 -33.25 -4.77 -0.50
CA ALA A 297 -32.49 -3.69 -1.12
C ALA A 297 -33.39 -2.60 -1.71
N TYR A 298 -32.98 -1.35 -1.52
CA TYR A 298 -33.53 -0.17 -2.16
C TYR A 298 -32.52 0.38 -3.18
N ARG A 299 -32.90 0.37 -4.45
CA ARG A 299 -32.15 0.92 -5.57
C ARG A 299 -32.43 2.41 -5.72
N ILE A 300 -31.36 3.19 -5.75
CA ILE A 300 -31.40 4.62 -6.05
C ILE A 300 -31.30 4.81 -7.57
N LYS A 301 -32.29 5.45 -8.18
CA LYS A 301 -32.30 5.75 -9.62
C LYS A 301 -31.12 6.66 -9.98
N ASN A 302 -30.28 6.24 -10.91
CA ASN A 302 -29.15 7.04 -11.38
C ASN A 302 -29.66 8.09 -12.38
N LYS A 303 -29.26 9.35 -12.21
CA LYS A 303 -29.63 10.46 -13.12
C LYS A 303 -28.58 10.72 -14.21
N GLN A 304 -27.42 10.08 -14.11
CA GLN A 304 -26.28 10.27 -15.01
C GLN A 304 -26.07 9.01 -15.86
N ASN A 305 -25.94 9.19 -17.16
CA ASN A 305 -25.59 8.13 -18.10
C ASN A 305 -24.07 8.14 -18.25
N TYR A 306 -23.38 7.14 -17.71
CA TYR A 306 -21.94 6.98 -17.89
C TYR A 306 -21.66 6.26 -19.23
N TYR A 307 -20.54 6.57 -19.89
CA TYR A 307 -20.14 5.96 -21.18
C TYR A 307 -20.11 4.41 -21.16
N TYR A 308 -19.94 3.82 -19.97
CA TYR A 308 -19.93 2.36 -19.73
C TYR A 308 -21.24 1.81 -19.13
N SER A 309 -22.24 2.66 -18.96
CA SER A 309 -23.52 2.35 -18.36
C SER A 309 -24.62 2.65 -19.37
N SER A 310 -24.76 1.80 -20.39
CA SER A 310 -26.07 1.67 -21.02
C SER A 310 -26.98 1.09 -19.94
N GLY A 311 -27.80 1.94 -19.32
CA GLY A 311 -28.61 1.55 -18.18
C GLY A 311 -29.39 0.28 -18.49
N GLU A 312 -29.14 -0.79 -17.73
CA GLU A 312 -30.03 -1.95 -17.73
C GLU A 312 -31.41 -1.44 -17.26
N GLU A 313 -32.40 -1.38 -18.17
CA GLU A 313 -33.78 -1.08 -17.81
C GLU A 313 -34.36 -2.26 -17.03
N ILE A 314 -34.25 -2.20 -15.71
CA ILE A 314 -34.73 -3.25 -14.82
C ILE A 314 -36.20 -2.99 -14.49
N SER A 315 -37.07 -3.92 -14.90
CA SER A 315 -38.51 -3.89 -14.56
C SER A 315 -38.77 -4.39 -13.14
N GLY A 316 -39.76 -3.82 -12.45
CA GLY A 316 -40.37 -4.43 -11.27
C GLY A 316 -41.56 -5.33 -11.61
N LEU A 317 -41.93 -6.23 -10.70
CA LEU A 317 -43.20 -6.99 -10.74
C LEU A 317 -44.42 -6.06 -10.72
N ILE A 318 -44.31 -4.98 -9.94
CA ILE A 318 -45.29 -3.91 -9.83
C ILE A 318 -44.67 -2.69 -10.51
N SER A 319 -44.87 -2.56 -11.83
CA SER A 319 -44.47 -1.36 -12.57
C SER A 319 -45.64 -0.38 -12.64
N THR A 320 -45.40 0.86 -12.20
CA THR A 320 -46.34 1.99 -12.35
C THR A 320 -46.27 2.64 -13.72
N ASP A 321 -45.25 2.31 -14.52
CA ASP A 321 -45.07 2.86 -15.85
C ASP A 321 -45.84 2.03 -16.88
N LYS A 322 -46.81 2.70 -17.54
CA LYS A 322 -47.49 2.16 -18.71
C LYS A 322 -46.47 1.98 -19.82
N ARG A 323 -45.82 0.82 -19.90
CA ARG A 323 -45.03 0.43 -21.06
C ARG A 323 -45.88 0.61 -22.32
N THR A 324 -45.45 1.53 -23.18
CA THR A 324 -46.00 1.73 -24.51
C THR A 324 -45.91 0.41 -25.27
N LYS A 325 -47.06 -0.26 -25.46
CA LYS A 325 -47.16 -1.43 -26.34
C LYS A 325 -46.65 -1.01 -27.72
N VAL A 326 -45.50 -1.52 -28.13
CA VAL A 326 -45.10 -1.48 -29.54
C VAL A 326 -46.17 -2.27 -30.30
N LYS A 327 -47.02 -1.55 -31.06
CA LYS A 327 -48.07 -2.16 -31.88
C LYS A 327 -47.42 -3.01 -32.98
N PRO A 328 -47.96 -4.21 -33.29
CA PRO A 328 -47.55 -4.94 -34.48
C PRO A 328 -47.85 -4.10 -35.73
N LEU A 329 -46.86 -4.03 -36.63
CA LEU A 329 -46.96 -3.37 -37.93
C LEU A 329 -48.16 -3.93 -38.73
N SER A 330 -48.97 -3.03 -39.29
CA SER A 330 -50.15 -3.37 -40.10
C SER A 330 -49.76 -4.05 -41.42
N GLU A 331 -50.68 -4.80 -42.03
CA GLU A 331 -50.46 -5.54 -43.30
C GLU A 331 -49.98 -4.65 -44.46
N SER A 332 -50.29 -3.36 -44.44
CA SER A 332 -49.80 -2.36 -45.40
C SER A 332 -48.27 -2.13 -45.30
N ALA A 333 -47.67 -2.34 -44.12
CA ALA A 333 -46.23 -2.27 -43.92
C ALA A 333 -45.49 -3.58 -44.25
N LYS A 334 -46.20 -4.72 -44.32
CA LYS A 334 -45.63 -6.01 -44.75
C LYS A 334 -45.37 -6.05 -46.26
N SER A 335 -46.28 -5.52 -47.08
CA SER A 335 -46.10 -5.49 -48.54
C SER A 335 -44.98 -4.53 -49.00
N LYS A 336 -44.79 -3.40 -48.30
CA LYS A 336 -43.65 -2.50 -48.53
C LYS A 336 -42.32 -3.06 -48.01
N ALA A 337 -42.34 -3.92 -46.99
CA ALA A 337 -41.15 -4.61 -46.50
C ALA A 337 -40.72 -5.80 -47.37
N GLU A 338 -41.65 -6.46 -48.08
CA GLU A 338 -41.33 -7.51 -49.07
C GLU A 338 -40.72 -6.96 -50.35
N ALA A 339 -41.27 -5.86 -50.90
CA ALA A 339 -40.68 -5.18 -52.06
C ALA A 339 -39.28 -4.60 -51.74
N ASN A 340 -39.05 -4.17 -50.49
CA ASN A 340 -37.75 -3.71 -50.04
C ASN A 340 -36.80 -4.88 -49.70
N LYS A 341 -37.30 -6.09 -49.40
CA LYS A 341 -36.50 -7.29 -49.17
C LYS A 341 -35.91 -7.84 -50.47
N GLU A 342 -36.62 -7.82 -51.59
CA GLU A 342 -36.07 -8.25 -52.89
C GLU A 342 -34.99 -7.29 -53.41
N ALA A 343 -35.24 -5.97 -53.35
CA ALA A 343 -34.26 -4.96 -53.74
C ALA A 343 -33.02 -4.93 -52.82
N VAL A 344 -33.18 -5.22 -51.53
CA VAL A 344 -32.07 -5.36 -50.58
C VAL A 344 -31.36 -6.72 -50.76
N ALA A 345 -32.05 -7.79 -51.15
CA ALA A 345 -31.46 -9.11 -51.40
C ALA A 345 -30.54 -9.10 -52.64
N GLU A 346 -30.92 -8.43 -53.73
CA GLU A 346 -30.05 -8.26 -54.91
C GLU A 346 -28.81 -7.41 -54.59
N ARG A 347 -28.98 -6.30 -53.84
CA ARG A 347 -27.84 -5.50 -53.35
C ARG A 347 -26.97 -6.28 -52.36
N ARG A 348 -27.56 -7.15 -51.52
CA ARG A 348 -26.83 -8.05 -50.62
C ARG A 348 -26.08 -9.12 -51.38
N ALA A 349 -26.63 -9.67 -52.46
CA ALA A 349 -25.96 -10.67 -53.29
C ALA A 349 -24.77 -10.07 -54.05
N GLN A 350 -24.90 -8.86 -54.60
CA GLN A 350 -23.79 -8.13 -55.22
C GLN A 350 -22.74 -7.68 -54.20
N ALA A 351 -23.17 -7.22 -53.02
CA ALA A 351 -22.26 -6.89 -51.92
C ALA A 351 -21.61 -8.13 -51.30
N GLN A 352 -22.27 -9.29 -51.27
CA GLN A 352 -21.71 -10.56 -50.84
C GLN A 352 -20.73 -11.12 -51.87
N ALA A 353 -20.97 -10.98 -53.17
CA ALA A 353 -20.02 -11.37 -54.21
C ALA A 353 -18.74 -10.51 -54.15
N LYS A 354 -18.88 -9.19 -53.94
CA LYS A 354 -17.75 -8.29 -53.74
C LYS A 354 -17.03 -8.54 -52.41
N LYS A 355 -17.76 -8.78 -51.32
CA LYS A 355 -17.19 -9.19 -50.02
C LYS A 355 -16.55 -10.57 -50.07
N LEU A 356 -17.00 -11.51 -50.89
CA LEU A 356 -16.39 -12.83 -51.04
C LEU A 356 -15.09 -12.73 -51.85
N ALA A 357 -15.03 -11.84 -52.85
CA ALA A 357 -13.81 -11.52 -53.59
C ALA A 357 -12.79 -10.79 -52.70
N ASP A 358 -13.21 -9.77 -51.95
CA ASP A 358 -12.37 -9.08 -50.97
C ASP A 358 -11.97 -9.99 -49.80
N LYS A 359 -12.84 -10.93 -49.40
CA LYS A 359 -12.55 -11.95 -48.38
C LYS A 359 -11.56 -12.97 -48.90
N LYS A 360 -11.64 -13.44 -50.15
CA LYS A 360 -10.61 -14.33 -50.74
C LYS A 360 -9.26 -13.61 -50.91
N ALA A 361 -9.26 -12.34 -51.29
CA ALA A 361 -8.04 -11.54 -51.39
C ALA A 361 -7.42 -11.26 -50.00
N LYS A 362 -8.27 -10.95 -49.00
CA LYS A 362 -7.85 -10.80 -47.60
C LYS A 362 -7.48 -12.12 -46.95
N GLU A 363 -8.09 -13.25 -47.31
CA GLU A 363 -7.73 -14.59 -46.82
C GLU A 363 -6.41 -15.06 -47.44
N ALA A 364 -6.12 -14.74 -48.70
CA ALA A 364 -4.81 -14.99 -49.30
C ALA A 364 -3.71 -14.11 -48.66
N ALA A 365 -4.00 -12.83 -48.42
CA ALA A 365 -3.09 -11.93 -47.70
C ALA A 365 -2.95 -12.29 -46.22
N ALA A 366 -4.02 -12.75 -45.57
CA ALA A 366 -4.00 -13.23 -44.19
C ALA A 366 -3.31 -14.59 -44.08
N ALA A 367 -3.43 -15.50 -45.07
CA ALA A 367 -2.68 -16.75 -45.08
C ALA A 367 -1.17 -16.51 -45.25
N ALA A 368 -0.79 -15.56 -46.12
CA ALA A 368 0.62 -15.15 -46.25
C ALA A 368 1.14 -14.44 -45.00
N ALA A 369 0.32 -13.59 -44.37
CA ALA A 369 0.66 -12.91 -43.12
C ALA A 369 0.68 -13.86 -41.91
N VAL A 370 -0.18 -14.88 -41.88
CA VAL A 370 -0.19 -15.93 -40.84
C VAL A 370 1.04 -16.80 -41.00
N LEU A 371 1.49 -17.15 -42.20
CA LEU A 371 2.70 -17.96 -42.38
C LEU A 371 3.98 -17.18 -41.99
N LEU A 372 4.03 -15.88 -42.29
CA LEU A 372 5.11 -15.00 -41.84
C LEU A 372 5.05 -14.74 -40.32
N ALA A 373 3.85 -14.59 -39.76
CA ALA A 373 3.65 -14.42 -38.32
C ALA A 373 3.87 -15.72 -37.54
N GLU A 374 3.62 -16.89 -38.14
CA GLU A 374 3.88 -18.21 -37.57
C GLU A 374 5.38 -18.52 -37.59
N GLN A 375 6.11 -18.10 -38.64
CA GLN A 375 7.57 -18.14 -38.64
C GLN A 375 8.18 -17.22 -37.57
N LYS A 376 7.72 -15.96 -37.47
CA LYS A 376 8.15 -15.05 -36.41
C LYS A 376 7.74 -15.51 -35.01
N ALA A 377 6.53 -16.05 -34.85
CA ALA A 377 6.07 -16.57 -33.58
C ALA A 377 6.83 -17.83 -33.17
N LYS A 378 7.33 -18.61 -34.14
CA LYS A 378 8.17 -19.78 -33.87
C LYS A 378 9.60 -19.37 -33.50
N GLU A 379 10.19 -18.39 -34.18
CA GLU A 379 11.47 -17.78 -33.80
C GLU A 379 11.38 -17.10 -32.42
N GLU A 380 10.34 -16.29 -32.17
CA GLU A 380 10.08 -15.67 -30.87
C GLU A 380 9.76 -16.70 -29.78
N ALA A 381 9.14 -17.84 -30.12
CA ALA A 381 8.90 -18.93 -29.17
C ALA A 381 10.16 -19.74 -28.87
N GLU A 382 11.06 -19.94 -29.84
CA GLU A 382 12.37 -20.59 -29.61
C GLU A 382 13.30 -19.67 -28.81
N GLU A 383 13.27 -18.36 -29.06
CA GLU A 383 14.01 -17.37 -28.27
C GLU A 383 13.43 -17.21 -26.85
N GLN A 384 12.09 -17.21 -26.70
CA GLN A 384 11.45 -17.26 -25.38
C GLN A 384 11.71 -18.58 -24.64
N ALA A 385 11.76 -19.71 -25.35
CA ALA A 385 12.09 -21.00 -24.73
C ALA A 385 13.53 -21.00 -24.19
N ARG A 386 14.49 -20.48 -24.96
CA ARG A 386 15.88 -20.27 -24.49
C ARG A 386 15.95 -19.32 -23.29
N LEU A 387 15.26 -18.19 -23.34
CA LEU A 387 15.22 -17.22 -22.22
C LEU A 387 14.54 -17.80 -20.98
N ILE A 388 13.55 -18.67 -21.14
CA ILE A 388 12.90 -19.37 -20.02
C ILE A 388 13.85 -20.43 -19.45
N GLU A 389 14.60 -21.15 -20.28
CA GLU A 389 15.56 -22.16 -19.84
C GLU A 389 16.77 -21.52 -19.11
N GLU A 390 17.26 -20.40 -19.62
CA GLU A 390 18.29 -19.56 -18.98
C GLU A 390 17.79 -18.94 -17.66
N GLN A 391 16.55 -18.42 -17.63
CA GLN A 391 15.93 -17.93 -16.40
C GLN A 391 15.72 -19.05 -15.37
N LYS A 392 15.40 -20.26 -15.81
CA LYS A 392 15.20 -21.40 -14.92
C LYS A 392 16.52 -21.87 -14.33
N ALA A 393 17.61 -21.91 -15.12
CA ALA A 393 18.95 -22.19 -14.63
C ALA A 393 19.44 -21.12 -13.65
N LYS A 394 19.12 -19.84 -13.90
CA LYS A 394 19.45 -18.71 -13.02
C LYS A 394 18.64 -18.72 -11.71
N GLU A 395 17.34 -19.03 -11.79
CA GLU A 395 16.47 -19.21 -10.61
C GLU A 395 16.89 -20.41 -9.76
N GLU A 396 17.33 -21.52 -10.38
CA GLU A 396 17.78 -22.71 -9.66
C GLU A 396 19.14 -22.48 -8.97
N ALA A 397 20.05 -21.71 -9.60
CA ALA A 397 21.30 -21.27 -8.99
C ALA A 397 21.09 -20.24 -7.86
N GLU A 398 20.16 -19.28 -8.02
CA GLU A 398 19.79 -18.34 -6.95
C GLU A 398 19.05 -19.04 -5.79
N ALA A 399 18.22 -20.05 -6.07
CA ALA A 399 17.54 -20.81 -5.03
C ALA A 399 18.53 -21.64 -4.19
N GLN A 400 19.56 -22.20 -4.82
CA GLN A 400 20.65 -22.90 -4.11
C GLN A 400 21.51 -21.93 -3.29
N ALA A 401 21.78 -20.73 -3.81
CA ALA A 401 22.52 -19.70 -3.07
C ALA A 401 21.75 -19.20 -1.82
N ARG A 402 20.44 -18.95 -1.96
CA ARG A 402 19.58 -18.52 -0.83
C ARG A 402 19.43 -19.61 0.24
N LEU A 403 19.38 -20.90 -0.15
CA LEU A 403 19.36 -22.02 0.78
C LEU A 403 20.66 -22.11 1.61
N LEU A 404 21.81 -21.78 1.00
CA LEU A 404 23.10 -21.76 1.68
C LEU A 404 23.25 -20.56 2.63
N GLU A 405 22.74 -19.39 2.25
CA GLU A 405 22.66 -18.21 3.13
C GLU A 405 21.68 -18.38 4.29
N GLU A 406 20.50 -18.98 4.05
CA GLU A 406 19.52 -19.25 5.11
C GLU A 406 20.06 -20.29 6.12
N GLN A 407 20.87 -21.25 5.66
CA GLN A 407 21.58 -22.18 6.55
C GLN A 407 22.63 -21.48 7.40
N LYS A 408 23.45 -20.59 6.81
CA LYS A 408 24.44 -19.80 7.56
C LYS A 408 23.80 -18.87 8.59
N ALA A 409 22.71 -18.17 8.22
CA ALA A 409 22.00 -17.28 9.14
C ALA A 409 21.37 -18.05 10.31
N LYS A 410 20.82 -19.25 10.07
CA LYS A 410 20.30 -20.13 11.13
C LYS A 410 21.40 -20.69 12.04
N GLU A 411 22.59 -20.96 11.50
CA GLU A 411 23.76 -21.37 12.30
C GLU A 411 24.26 -20.23 13.18
N GLU A 412 24.40 -19.01 12.65
CA GLU A 412 24.80 -17.83 13.43
C GLU A 412 23.78 -17.48 14.53
N GLU A 413 22.47 -17.59 14.26
CA GLU A 413 21.42 -17.32 15.25
C GLU A 413 21.36 -18.41 16.34
N ALA A 414 21.62 -19.68 15.98
CA ALA A 414 21.74 -20.77 16.94
C ALA A 414 23.00 -20.68 17.81
N GLU A 415 24.11 -20.16 17.26
CA GLU A 415 25.35 -19.93 17.98
C GLU A 415 25.22 -18.75 18.95
N GLN A 416 24.59 -17.66 18.54
CA GLN A 416 24.26 -16.54 19.43
C GLN A 416 23.30 -16.95 20.56
N ALA A 417 22.29 -17.79 20.27
CA ALA A 417 21.40 -18.32 21.29
C ALA A 417 22.13 -19.24 22.30
N ARG A 418 23.11 -20.02 21.86
CA ARG A 418 23.97 -20.82 22.75
C ARG A 418 24.87 -19.95 23.63
N GLN A 419 25.48 -18.90 23.08
CA GLN A 419 26.34 -17.99 23.84
C GLN A 419 25.56 -17.23 24.93
N LEU A 420 24.33 -16.79 24.61
CA LEU A 420 23.45 -16.13 25.59
C LEU A 420 22.98 -17.09 26.69
N ALA A 421 22.68 -18.35 26.33
CA ALA A 421 22.33 -19.40 27.29
C ALA A 421 23.51 -19.79 28.21
N GLU A 422 24.73 -19.82 27.70
CA GLU A 422 25.93 -20.10 28.51
C GLU A 422 26.26 -18.94 29.47
N GLN A 423 26.09 -17.68 29.05
CA GLN A 423 26.27 -16.51 29.92
C GLN A 423 25.23 -16.48 31.05
N THR A 424 23.96 -16.75 30.74
CA THR A 424 22.90 -16.79 31.76
C THR A 424 23.09 -17.93 32.76
N ALA A 425 23.55 -19.11 32.30
CA ALA A 425 23.91 -20.22 33.18
C ALA A 425 25.11 -19.90 34.09
N LYS A 426 26.14 -19.20 33.58
CA LYS A 426 27.29 -18.74 34.38
C LYS A 426 26.88 -17.69 35.43
N GLU A 427 26.03 -16.72 35.07
CA GLU A 427 25.54 -15.72 36.02
C GLU A 427 24.64 -16.31 37.12
N GLU A 428 23.78 -17.29 36.79
CA GLU A 428 22.98 -18.00 37.81
C GLU A 428 23.85 -18.86 38.74
N ALA A 429 24.88 -19.53 38.21
CA ALA A 429 25.84 -20.29 39.01
C ALA A 429 26.65 -19.39 39.96
N GLU A 430 27.12 -18.21 39.51
CA GLU A 430 27.82 -17.26 40.39
C GLU A 430 26.91 -16.68 41.48
N LYS A 431 25.63 -16.38 41.16
CA LYS A 431 24.65 -15.92 42.16
C LYS A 431 24.36 -16.99 43.21
N GLN A 432 24.20 -18.25 42.82
CA GLN A 432 24.00 -19.35 43.76
C GLN A 432 25.24 -19.57 44.65
N THR A 433 26.44 -19.44 44.09
CA THR A 433 27.71 -19.60 44.83
C THR A 433 27.90 -18.49 45.87
N ARG A 434 27.50 -17.25 45.56
CA ARG A 434 27.52 -16.12 46.51
C ARG A 434 26.51 -16.28 47.65
N LEU A 435 25.29 -16.76 47.37
CA LEU A 435 24.25 -17.00 48.38
C LEU A 435 24.63 -18.12 49.37
N LEU A 436 25.27 -19.19 48.86
CA LEU A 436 25.77 -20.29 49.69
C LEU A 436 26.95 -19.86 50.58
N ALA A 437 27.83 -18.99 50.07
CA ALA A 437 28.93 -18.42 50.85
C ALA A 437 28.44 -17.47 51.96
N GLU A 438 27.39 -16.68 51.69
CA GLU A 438 26.81 -15.77 52.69
C GLU A 438 26.01 -16.52 53.79
N GLN A 439 25.34 -17.62 53.44
CA GLN A 439 24.68 -18.50 54.41
C GLN A 439 25.68 -19.21 55.34
N LYS A 440 26.77 -19.76 54.79
CA LYS A 440 27.83 -20.39 55.61
C LYS A 440 28.48 -19.41 56.59
N ALA A 441 28.74 -18.17 56.17
CA ALA A 441 29.30 -17.14 57.04
C ALA A 441 28.35 -16.71 58.17
N LYS A 442 27.02 -16.76 57.95
CA LYS A 442 26.01 -16.47 58.99
C LYS A 442 25.80 -17.64 59.96
N GLU A 443 25.88 -18.89 59.49
CA GLU A 443 25.77 -20.08 60.35
C GLU A 443 26.99 -20.26 61.26
N GLU A 444 28.21 -20.07 60.76
CA GLU A 444 29.43 -20.18 61.58
C GLU A 444 29.49 -19.11 62.68
N ALA A 445 28.99 -17.90 62.42
CA ALA A 445 28.89 -16.84 63.44
C ALA A 445 27.82 -17.12 64.50
N ALA A 446 26.73 -17.82 64.15
CA ALA A 446 25.66 -18.19 65.08
C ALA A 446 26.04 -19.41 65.95
N GLU A 447 26.83 -20.34 65.41
CA GLU A 447 27.26 -21.56 66.12
C GLU A 447 28.33 -21.25 67.17
N GLN A 448 29.27 -20.35 66.88
CA GLN A 448 30.26 -19.87 67.85
C GLN A 448 29.61 -19.11 69.03
N ALA A 449 28.52 -18.37 68.78
CA ALA A 449 27.77 -17.69 69.85
C ALA A 449 26.96 -18.65 70.74
N ARG A 450 26.51 -19.79 70.21
CA ARG A 450 25.82 -20.85 70.98
C ARG A 450 26.78 -21.67 71.84
N GLN A 451 27.95 -22.04 71.32
CA GLN A 451 28.93 -22.86 72.04
C GLN A 451 29.52 -22.13 73.27
N LEU A 452 29.70 -20.80 73.20
CA LEU A 452 30.17 -20.00 74.33
C LEU A 452 29.12 -19.87 75.47
N ALA A 453 27.82 -19.96 75.13
CA ALA A 453 26.72 -19.89 76.10
C ALA A 453 26.45 -21.26 76.76
N GLU A 454 26.64 -22.36 76.02
CA GLU A 454 26.41 -23.72 76.53
C GLU A 454 27.56 -24.21 77.45
N GLN A 455 28.81 -23.80 77.19
CA GLN A 455 29.94 -24.11 78.08
C GLN A 455 29.81 -23.48 79.48
N LYS A 456 29.28 -22.25 79.59
CA LYS A 456 29.05 -21.60 80.89
C LYS A 456 27.90 -22.23 81.69
N ALA A 457 26.93 -22.87 81.04
CA ALA A 457 25.79 -23.51 81.71
C ALA A 457 26.09 -24.95 82.17
N LYS A 458 26.98 -25.69 81.47
CA LYS A 458 27.36 -27.06 81.84
C LYS A 458 28.38 -27.13 82.99
N GLU A 459 29.29 -26.16 83.11
CA GLU A 459 30.33 -26.17 84.16
C GLU A 459 29.79 -25.98 85.59
N GLU A 460 28.61 -25.38 85.75
CA GLU A 460 28.01 -25.13 87.06
C GLU A 460 27.09 -26.28 87.54
N ALA A 461 26.55 -27.09 86.63
CA ALA A 461 25.68 -28.23 86.94
C ALA A 461 26.43 -29.56 87.16
N GLU A 462 27.60 -29.74 86.55
CA GLU A 462 28.33 -31.02 86.57
C GLU A 462 29.19 -31.23 87.82
N LYS A 463 29.45 -30.17 88.62
CA LYS A 463 30.26 -30.25 89.85
C LYS A 463 29.52 -30.78 91.09
N GLN A 464 28.20 -30.92 91.07
CA GLN A 464 27.43 -31.42 92.23
C GLN A 464 26.86 -32.83 92.08
N ALA A 465 26.78 -33.41 90.88
CA ALA A 465 26.17 -34.73 90.68
C ALA A 465 27.18 -35.88 90.48
N ARG A 466 28.45 -35.58 90.20
CA ARG A 466 29.48 -36.56 89.83
C ARG A 466 30.26 -37.18 91.01
N LEU A 467 29.90 -36.87 92.25
CA LEU A 467 30.77 -37.11 93.40
C LEU A 467 30.38 -38.27 94.32
N LEU A 468 29.50 -39.22 93.97
CA LEU A 468 29.39 -40.36 94.90
C LEU A 468 28.92 -41.73 94.44
N ALA A 469 28.07 -41.92 93.44
CA ALA A 469 27.21 -43.12 93.57
C ALA A 469 27.24 -44.15 92.44
N GLU A 470 27.81 -43.92 91.27
CA GLU A 470 27.65 -44.91 90.20
C GLU A 470 28.85 -45.07 89.27
N GLN A 471 30.02 -44.71 89.78
CA GLN A 471 31.18 -45.58 89.61
C GLN A 471 30.82 -46.95 90.21
N LYS A 472 30.55 -47.94 89.35
CA LYS A 472 31.06 -49.34 89.44
C LYS A 472 30.19 -50.40 88.76
N ALA A 473 28.95 -50.10 88.34
CA ALA A 473 28.04 -51.15 87.88
C ALA A 473 27.83 -51.24 86.36
N LYS A 474 28.30 -50.27 85.56
CA LYS A 474 28.01 -50.19 84.12
C LYS A 474 29.23 -50.35 83.19
N GLU A 475 30.45 -50.26 83.73
CA GLU A 475 31.67 -50.24 82.91
C GLU A 475 32.05 -51.60 82.29
N GLU A 476 31.77 -52.74 82.92
CA GLU A 476 32.24 -54.04 82.39
C GLU A 476 31.35 -54.64 81.28
N ALA A 477 30.11 -54.18 81.10
CA ALA A 477 29.19 -54.72 80.07
C ALA A 477 29.20 -53.94 78.75
N GLU A 478 29.68 -52.69 78.75
CA GLU A 478 29.63 -51.78 77.60
C GLU A 478 30.93 -51.82 76.76
N GLU A 479 32.05 -52.29 77.34
CA GLU A 479 33.36 -52.32 76.67
C GLU A 479 33.47 -53.43 75.61
N GLN A 480 32.83 -54.59 75.81
CA GLN A 480 32.87 -55.70 74.85
C GLN A 480 31.93 -55.51 73.63
N ALA A 481 30.85 -54.73 73.76
CA ALA A 481 29.94 -54.43 72.65
C ALA A 481 30.46 -53.32 71.72
N ARG A 482 31.33 -52.44 72.24
CA ARG A 482 31.85 -51.27 71.51
C ARG A 482 33.02 -51.62 70.58
N GLN A 483 33.90 -52.53 71.00
CA GLN A 483 35.08 -52.93 70.21
C GLN A 483 34.73 -53.70 68.92
N LEU A 484 33.67 -54.50 68.92
CA LEU A 484 33.24 -55.26 67.73
C LEU A 484 32.50 -54.39 66.68
N ALA A 485 31.81 -53.33 67.14
CA ALA A 485 31.08 -52.41 66.28
C ALA A 485 32.00 -51.35 65.65
N GLU A 486 33.03 -50.90 66.36
CA GLU A 486 33.99 -49.90 65.87
C GLU A 486 34.90 -50.45 64.76
N GLN A 487 35.27 -51.74 64.83
CA GLN A 487 36.15 -52.36 63.83
C GLN A 487 35.46 -52.58 62.47
N LYS A 488 34.20 -53.03 62.46
CA LYS A 488 33.41 -53.19 61.21
C LYS A 488 33.02 -51.87 60.55
N ALA A 489 32.78 -50.82 61.34
CA ALA A 489 32.45 -49.50 60.81
C ALA A 489 33.66 -48.81 60.15
N LYS A 490 34.87 -49.06 60.66
CA LYS A 490 36.11 -48.50 60.10
C LYS A 490 36.49 -49.14 58.77
N GLU A 491 36.43 -50.47 58.66
CA GLU A 491 36.75 -51.18 57.41
C GLU A 491 35.78 -50.85 56.27
N GLN A 492 34.47 -50.75 56.56
CA GLN A 492 33.47 -50.38 55.55
C GLN A 492 33.55 -48.89 55.14
N ALA A 493 34.05 -48.01 56.02
CA ALA A 493 34.26 -46.61 55.70
C ALA A 493 35.55 -46.39 54.87
N GLU A 494 36.63 -47.12 55.17
CA GLU A 494 37.87 -47.06 54.39
C GLU A 494 37.73 -47.65 52.98
N GLU A 495 36.99 -48.77 52.82
CA GLU A 495 36.77 -49.38 51.50
C GLU A 495 35.92 -48.48 50.58
N LYS A 496 34.84 -47.88 51.11
CA LYS A 496 34.02 -46.90 50.38
C LYS A 496 34.79 -45.62 50.05
N ALA A 497 35.62 -45.12 50.98
CA ALA A 497 36.43 -43.94 50.73
C ALA A 497 37.48 -44.17 49.64
N ARG A 498 38.05 -45.39 49.56
CA ARG A 498 39.02 -45.74 48.52
C ARG A 498 38.38 -45.89 47.14
N LEU A 499 37.22 -46.58 47.04
CA LEU A 499 36.50 -46.74 45.78
C LEU A 499 35.98 -45.41 45.23
N LEU A 500 35.45 -44.54 46.09
CA LEU A 500 34.98 -43.22 45.69
C LEU A 500 36.12 -42.29 45.24
N ALA A 501 37.31 -42.42 45.85
CA ALA A 501 38.49 -41.66 45.46
C ALA A 501 39.09 -42.15 44.12
N GLU A 502 39.05 -43.46 43.86
CA GLU A 502 39.52 -44.07 42.61
C GLU A 502 38.59 -43.74 41.43
N GLU A 503 37.27 -43.80 41.64
CA GLU A 503 36.25 -43.41 40.65
C GLU A 503 36.38 -41.93 40.27
N LYS A 504 36.55 -41.05 41.26
CA LYS A 504 36.69 -39.60 41.03
C LYS A 504 37.99 -39.23 40.33
N ALA A 505 39.09 -39.94 40.64
CA ALA A 505 40.37 -39.74 39.96
C ALA A 505 40.32 -40.22 38.50
N MET A 506 39.51 -41.25 38.19
CA MET A 506 39.32 -41.73 36.83
C MET A 506 38.43 -40.79 36.00
N GLU A 507 37.33 -40.30 36.58
CA GLU A 507 36.45 -39.29 35.95
C GLU A 507 37.18 -37.97 35.69
N GLU A 508 37.99 -37.47 36.64
CA GLU A 508 38.77 -36.25 36.44
C GLU A 508 39.84 -36.42 35.35
N ALA A 509 40.46 -37.61 35.26
CA ALA A 509 41.44 -37.90 34.21
C ALA A 509 40.80 -38.03 32.81
N GLU A 510 39.60 -38.62 32.72
CA GLU A 510 38.86 -38.75 31.46
C GLU A 510 38.29 -37.40 30.98
N ALA A 511 37.76 -36.58 31.90
CA ALA A 511 37.28 -35.24 31.60
C ALA A 511 38.42 -34.31 31.14
N ALA A 512 39.60 -34.40 31.78
CA ALA A 512 40.77 -33.63 31.36
C ALA A 512 41.31 -34.06 29.98
N ALA A 513 41.26 -35.36 29.67
CA ALA A 513 41.68 -35.87 28.37
C ALA A 513 40.73 -35.44 27.23
N LEU A 514 39.42 -35.41 27.49
CA LEU A 514 38.42 -34.98 26.50
C LEU A 514 38.53 -33.48 26.18
N LEU A 515 38.71 -32.64 27.21
CA LEU A 515 38.87 -31.19 27.05
C LEU A 515 40.13 -30.85 26.25
N LEU A 516 41.24 -31.54 26.52
CA LEU A 516 42.50 -31.32 25.80
C LEU A 516 42.38 -31.71 24.32
N ALA A 517 41.71 -32.83 24.03
CA ALA A 517 41.45 -33.27 22.67
C ALA A 517 40.54 -32.30 21.91
N GLN A 518 39.56 -31.71 22.59
CA GLN A 518 38.64 -30.73 21.98
C GLN A 518 39.35 -29.40 21.69
N GLN A 519 40.18 -28.91 22.62
CA GLN A 519 40.97 -27.71 22.41
C GLN A 519 41.97 -27.84 21.27
N GLN A 520 42.64 -29.00 21.14
CA GLN A 520 43.57 -29.25 20.03
C GLN A 520 42.85 -29.32 18.68
N ALA A 521 41.65 -29.89 18.62
CA ALA A 521 40.86 -29.95 17.40
C ALA A 521 40.36 -28.55 16.96
N GLU A 522 39.98 -27.69 17.91
CA GLU A 522 39.57 -26.31 17.61
C GLU A 522 40.74 -25.44 17.15
N GLU A 523 41.91 -25.57 17.79
CA GLU A 523 43.12 -24.80 17.43
C GLU A 523 43.66 -25.21 16.04
N GLU A 524 43.63 -26.50 15.70
CA GLU A 524 44.00 -26.98 14.37
C GLU A 524 43.01 -26.52 13.28
N ALA A 525 41.71 -26.46 13.58
CA ALA A 525 40.69 -25.96 12.66
C ALA A 525 40.84 -24.45 12.41
N GLU A 526 41.16 -23.67 13.44
CA GLU A 526 41.37 -22.22 13.32
C GLU A 526 42.63 -21.89 12.50
N VAL A 527 43.72 -22.62 12.70
CA VAL A 527 44.96 -22.46 11.92
C VAL A 527 44.74 -22.83 10.45
N GLN A 528 43.95 -23.85 10.15
CA GLN A 528 43.60 -24.20 8.77
C GLN A 528 42.75 -23.12 8.10
N ARG A 529 41.73 -22.61 8.79
CA ARG A 529 40.86 -21.53 8.25
C ARG A 529 41.65 -20.25 7.94
N LEU A 530 42.55 -19.84 8.82
CA LEU A 530 43.39 -18.65 8.62
C LEU A 530 44.38 -18.84 7.45
N ALA A 531 44.92 -20.05 7.27
CA ALA A 531 45.79 -20.36 6.15
C ALA A 531 45.04 -20.36 4.81
N GLU A 532 43.81 -20.85 4.78
CA GLU A 532 42.93 -20.82 3.60
C GLU A 532 42.52 -19.38 3.23
N GLU A 533 42.21 -18.53 4.22
CA GLU A 533 41.86 -17.12 4.01
C GLU A 533 43.03 -16.32 3.42
N GLN A 534 44.25 -16.50 3.92
CA GLN A 534 45.45 -15.86 3.36
C GLN A 534 45.76 -16.33 1.94
N ALA A 535 45.56 -17.62 1.65
CA ALA A 535 45.76 -18.16 0.31
C ALA A 535 44.73 -17.61 -0.69
N LEU A 536 43.49 -17.36 -0.26
CA LEU A 536 42.46 -16.72 -1.08
C LEU A 536 42.80 -15.26 -1.38
N GLU A 537 43.26 -14.51 -0.38
CA GLU A 537 43.65 -13.11 -0.55
C GLU A 537 44.82 -12.93 -1.53
N GLU A 538 45.79 -13.85 -1.54
CA GLU A 538 46.88 -13.86 -2.51
C GLU A 538 46.38 -14.14 -3.93
N ARG A 539 45.40 -15.04 -4.10
CA ARG A 539 44.80 -15.38 -5.41
C ARG A 539 43.98 -14.23 -6.00
N ILE A 540 43.29 -13.45 -5.17
CA ILE A 540 42.52 -12.27 -5.60
C ILE A 540 43.47 -11.14 -6.04
N ASN A 541 44.53 -10.88 -5.27
CA ASN A 541 45.44 -9.77 -5.51
C ASN A 541 46.49 -10.05 -6.61
N ASN A 542 46.79 -11.32 -6.89
CA ASN A 542 47.71 -11.75 -7.94
C ASN A 542 47.06 -12.81 -8.86
N PRO A 543 46.08 -12.43 -9.69
CA PRO A 543 45.44 -13.36 -10.61
C PRO A 543 46.42 -13.85 -11.67
N ASN A 544 46.44 -15.16 -11.90
CA ASN A 544 47.37 -15.81 -12.83
C ASN A 544 46.86 -15.84 -14.28
N ASP A 545 45.55 -15.66 -14.49
CA ASP A 545 44.87 -15.60 -15.78
C ASP A 545 44.64 -14.16 -16.27
N GLU A 546 44.50 -13.99 -17.58
CA GLU A 546 44.32 -12.68 -18.22
C GLU A 546 42.98 -12.04 -17.80
N LEU A 547 41.90 -12.83 -17.76
CA LEU A 547 40.59 -12.43 -17.27
C LEU A 547 40.64 -11.89 -15.82
N GLY A 548 41.28 -12.61 -14.91
CA GLY A 548 41.40 -12.18 -13.51
C GLY A 548 42.16 -10.85 -13.36
N LYS A 549 43.16 -10.59 -14.21
CA LYS A 549 43.88 -9.30 -14.24
C LYS A 549 43.00 -8.17 -14.73
N ASP A 550 42.19 -8.42 -15.76
CA ASP A 550 41.26 -7.42 -16.30
C ASP A 550 40.13 -7.11 -15.31
N MET A 551 39.60 -8.14 -14.64
CA MET A 551 38.60 -7.97 -13.57
C MET A 551 39.17 -7.21 -12.37
N LEU A 552 40.41 -7.47 -11.95
CA LEU A 552 41.09 -6.73 -10.88
C LEU A 552 41.33 -5.26 -11.27
N ALA A 553 41.80 -5.02 -12.49
CA ALA A 553 42.06 -3.66 -12.96
C ALA A 553 40.77 -2.83 -13.04
N LEU A 554 39.68 -3.44 -13.52
CA LEU A 554 38.41 -2.77 -13.68
C LEU A 554 37.69 -2.59 -12.34
N SER A 555 37.75 -3.56 -11.42
CA SER A 555 37.22 -3.40 -10.05
C SER A 555 37.91 -2.25 -9.31
N GLN A 556 39.23 -2.15 -9.38
CA GLN A 556 39.99 -1.03 -8.82
C GLN A 556 39.61 0.31 -9.47
N LYS A 557 39.35 0.33 -10.78
CA LYS A 557 38.91 1.53 -11.50
C LYS A 557 37.54 1.99 -11.00
N VAL A 558 36.57 1.08 -10.85
CA VAL A 558 35.22 1.39 -10.33
C VAL A 558 35.27 1.89 -8.88
N GLU A 559 36.14 1.31 -8.05
CA GLU A 559 36.35 1.74 -6.67
C GLU A 559 36.96 3.14 -6.58
N ASN A 560 37.97 3.41 -7.39
CA ASN A 560 38.57 4.75 -7.45
C ASN A 560 37.57 5.81 -7.95
N ALA A 561 36.69 5.45 -8.88
CA ALA A 561 35.63 6.33 -9.36
C ALA A 561 34.59 6.65 -8.26
N LYS A 562 34.35 5.72 -7.33
CA LYS A 562 33.44 5.91 -6.19
C LYS A 562 33.87 7.07 -5.30
N ALA A 563 35.15 7.11 -4.91
CA ALA A 563 35.66 8.17 -4.05
C ALA A 563 35.46 9.56 -4.68
N ARG A 564 35.64 9.65 -6.00
CA ARG A 564 35.42 10.88 -6.77
C ARG A 564 33.93 11.23 -6.89
N GLN A 565 33.07 10.24 -7.09
CA GLN A 565 31.62 10.42 -7.11
C GLN A 565 31.09 10.95 -5.76
N ASP A 566 31.52 10.34 -4.65
CA ASP A 566 31.13 10.75 -3.30
C ASP A 566 31.57 12.19 -3.00
N GLU A 567 32.79 12.58 -3.43
CA GLU A 567 33.29 13.95 -3.29
C GLU A 567 32.40 14.97 -4.03
N PHE A 568 31.95 14.64 -5.25
CA PHE A 568 31.11 15.53 -6.04
C PHE A 568 29.65 15.55 -5.56
N LEU A 569 29.11 14.44 -5.07
CA LEU A 569 27.81 14.40 -4.39
C LEU A 569 27.81 15.31 -3.17
N LYS A 570 28.86 15.21 -2.34
CA LYS A 570 29.02 16.08 -1.17
C LYS A 570 29.13 17.56 -1.55
N LYS A 571 29.90 17.90 -2.60
CA LYS A 571 29.97 19.29 -3.08
C LYS A 571 28.63 19.79 -3.61
N PHE A 572 27.85 18.93 -4.26
CA PHE A 572 26.52 19.29 -4.75
C PHE A 572 25.58 19.59 -3.58
N ASP A 573 25.54 18.71 -2.59
CA ASP A 573 24.79 18.87 -1.34
C ASP A 573 25.15 20.18 -0.61
N GLU A 574 26.44 20.43 -0.38
CA GLU A 574 26.93 21.67 0.24
C GLU A 574 26.46 22.93 -0.53
N MET A 575 26.36 22.87 -1.86
CA MET A 575 25.85 24.00 -2.66
C MET A 575 24.33 24.15 -2.57
N VAL A 576 23.58 23.05 -2.48
CA VAL A 576 22.12 23.07 -2.25
C VAL A 576 21.82 23.67 -0.88
N GLU A 577 22.56 23.26 0.16
CA GLU A 577 22.43 23.84 1.51
C GLU A 577 22.68 25.35 1.53
N VAL A 578 23.67 25.83 0.77
CA VAL A 578 23.93 27.27 0.63
C VAL A 578 22.74 27.98 -0.02
N LYS A 579 22.11 27.40 -1.05
CA LYS A 579 20.93 27.99 -1.70
C LYS A 579 19.70 27.97 -0.80
N ASP A 580 19.47 26.89 -0.05
CA ASP A 580 18.39 26.81 0.93
C ASP A 580 18.57 27.86 2.05
N LYS A 581 19.82 28.04 2.52
CA LYS A 581 20.13 29.10 3.48
C LYS A 581 19.86 30.50 2.93
N ASP A 582 20.25 30.77 1.69
CA ASP A 582 19.96 32.06 1.04
C ASP A 582 18.45 32.30 0.88
N LEU A 583 17.66 31.25 0.60
CA LEU A 583 16.20 31.30 0.57
C LEU A 583 15.60 31.60 1.96
N LYS A 584 16.06 30.91 3.00
CA LYS A 584 15.61 31.14 4.38
C LYS A 584 15.91 32.55 4.85
N ASP A 585 17.12 33.04 4.58
CA ASP A 585 17.52 34.42 4.87
C ASP A 585 16.61 35.44 4.14
N LEU A 586 16.28 35.19 2.86
CA LEU A 586 15.39 36.06 2.08
C LEU A 586 13.96 36.05 2.63
N LYS A 587 13.47 34.88 3.02
CA LYS A 587 12.14 34.72 3.63
C LYS A 587 12.07 35.43 4.98
N GLU A 588 13.08 35.29 5.82
CA GLU A 588 13.16 35.98 7.13
C GLU A 588 13.19 37.51 6.94
N GLU A 589 14.01 38.02 6.01
CA GLU A 589 14.04 39.45 5.67
C GLU A 589 12.65 39.94 5.24
N ASN A 590 11.99 39.19 4.36
CA ASN A 590 10.65 39.51 3.91
C ASN A 590 9.64 39.46 5.07
N ASP A 591 9.60 38.40 5.88
CA ASP A 591 8.65 38.24 6.99
C ASP A 591 8.81 39.36 8.03
N LEU A 592 10.03 39.71 8.42
CA LEU A 592 10.32 40.79 9.37
C LEU A 592 9.93 42.18 8.81
N SER A 593 10.21 42.42 7.53
CA SER A 593 9.79 43.66 6.89
C SER A 593 8.26 43.78 6.77
N GLU A 594 7.53 42.67 6.64
CA GLU A 594 6.05 42.65 6.64
C GLU A 594 5.48 43.03 8.01
N GLN A 595 6.23 42.75 9.08
CA GLN A 595 5.92 43.15 10.44
C GLN A 595 6.32 44.60 10.77
N GLY A 596 6.82 45.36 9.79
CA GLY A 596 7.25 46.75 9.96
C GLY A 596 8.62 46.89 10.65
N ILE A 597 9.38 45.81 10.79
CA ILE A 597 10.73 45.81 11.36
C ILE A 597 11.72 45.99 10.21
N SER A 598 12.41 47.13 10.18
CA SER A 598 13.42 47.40 9.14
C SER A 598 14.69 46.58 9.41
N VAL A 599 14.98 45.63 8.53
CA VAL A 599 16.21 44.85 8.50
C VAL A 599 17.10 45.39 7.38
N GLU A 600 18.39 45.62 7.64
CA GLU A 600 19.32 46.06 6.59
C GLU A 600 19.43 44.96 5.51
N PRO A 601 19.22 45.29 4.22
CA PRO A 601 19.25 44.31 3.16
C PRO A 601 20.67 43.76 3.00
N LYS A 602 20.80 42.42 3.06
CA LYS A 602 22.10 41.78 2.85
C LYS A 602 22.55 42.02 1.39
N PRO A 603 23.83 42.35 1.13
CA PRO A 603 24.31 42.57 -0.23
C PRO A 603 24.12 41.33 -1.10
N PHE A 604 23.56 41.49 -2.30
CA PHE A 604 23.47 40.40 -3.27
C PHE A 604 24.88 39.90 -3.63
N LYS A 605 25.18 38.64 -3.29
CA LYS A 605 26.37 37.95 -3.82
C LYS A 605 26.23 37.78 -5.34
N SER A 606 27.35 37.71 -6.04
CA SER A 606 27.35 37.50 -7.50
C SER A 606 26.88 36.07 -7.85
N VAL A 607 25.58 35.92 -8.09
CA VAL A 607 24.88 34.64 -8.32
C VAL A 607 25.40 33.90 -9.57
N ASN A 608 25.88 34.64 -10.58
CA ASN A 608 26.35 34.04 -11.83
C ASN A 608 27.53 33.09 -11.64
N ARG A 609 28.50 33.43 -10.77
CA ARG A 609 29.67 32.58 -10.55
C ARG A 609 29.30 31.30 -9.80
N GLU A 610 28.44 31.40 -8.80
CA GLU A 610 27.97 30.24 -8.01
C GLU A 610 27.15 29.28 -8.87
N ASN A 611 26.22 29.81 -9.69
CA ASN A 611 25.43 28.98 -10.59
C ASN A 611 26.30 28.30 -11.65
N MET A 612 27.33 28.98 -12.17
CA MET A 612 28.30 28.36 -13.07
C MET A 612 29.09 27.21 -12.42
N ILE A 613 29.45 27.35 -11.14
CA ILE A 613 30.16 26.30 -10.38
C ILE A 613 29.23 25.12 -10.09
N LEU A 614 27.97 25.40 -9.75
CA LEU A 614 26.92 24.40 -9.53
C LEU A 614 26.67 23.58 -10.80
N ASP A 615 26.43 24.24 -11.93
CA ASP A 615 26.21 23.59 -13.22
C ASP A 615 27.43 22.76 -13.65
N ALA A 616 28.65 23.27 -13.41
CA ALA A 616 29.87 22.54 -13.71
C ALA A 616 30.01 21.28 -12.83
N THR A 617 29.64 21.37 -11.55
CA THR A 617 29.72 20.24 -10.60
C THR A 617 28.69 19.16 -10.95
N ILE A 618 27.46 19.55 -11.31
CA ILE A 618 26.42 18.61 -11.75
C ILE A 618 26.86 17.88 -13.03
N LYS A 619 27.42 18.60 -14.01
CA LYS A 619 27.91 18.00 -15.26
C LYS A 619 29.07 17.03 -15.04
N GLU A 620 30.01 17.39 -14.16
CA GLU A 620 31.14 16.51 -13.84
C GLU A 620 30.64 15.25 -13.09
N LEU A 621 29.70 15.41 -12.14
CA LEU A 621 29.08 14.29 -11.44
C LEU A 621 28.32 13.36 -12.40
N GLU A 622 27.60 13.91 -13.37
CA GLU A 622 26.95 13.15 -14.44
C GLU A 622 27.94 12.33 -15.26
N SER A 623 29.04 12.96 -15.69
CA SER A 623 30.09 12.26 -16.43
C SER A 623 30.73 11.15 -15.61
N ILE A 624 30.94 11.35 -14.30
CA ILE A 624 31.48 10.33 -13.39
C ILE A 624 30.51 9.17 -13.22
N ILE A 625 29.22 9.45 -13.00
CA ILE A 625 28.17 8.43 -12.87
C ILE A 625 28.06 7.61 -14.16
N GLU A 626 28.05 8.26 -15.33
CA GLU A 626 27.98 7.59 -16.62
C GLU A 626 29.21 6.71 -16.88
N SER A 627 30.41 7.23 -16.60
CA SER A 627 31.65 6.44 -16.71
C SER A 627 31.66 5.25 -15.75
N ARG A 628 31.23 5.44 -14.49
CA ARG A 628 31.22 4.37 -13.48
C ARG A 628 30.17 3.31 -13.80
N ASN A 629 29.00 3.69 -14.30
CA ASN A 629 27.99 2.75 -14.81
C ASN A 629 28.56 1.89 -15.93
N LYS A 630 29.25 2.52 -16.88
CA LYS A 630 29.90 1.80 -17.98
C LYS A 630 30.99 0.86 -17.48
N ASP A 631 31.83 1.30 -16.54
CA ASP A 631 32.90 0.44 -15.99
C ASP A 631 32.32 -0.74 -15.18
N ILE A 632 31.17 -0.56 -14.51
CA ILE A 632 30.44 -1.66 -13.84
C ILE A 632 29.84 -2.61 -14.87
N GLU A 633 29.24 -2.09 -15.95
CA GLU A 633 28.70 -2.90 -17.05
C GLU A 633 29.80 -3.70 -17.75
N ASP A 634 30.94 -3.08 -18.04
CA ASP A 634 32.11 -3.74 -18.59
C ASP A 634 32.63 -4.84 -17.63
N LEU A 635 32.59 -4.62 -16.31
CA LEU A 635 32.99 -5.63 -15.30
C LEU A 635 31.99 -6.78 -15.19
N MET A 636 30.69 -6.50 -15.32
CA MET A 636 29.65 -7.51 -15.41
C MET A 636 29.82 -8.36 -16.67
N ASN A 637 30.09 -7.74 -17.82
CA ASN A 637 30.33 -8.44 -19.07
C ASN A 637 31.57 -9.34 -18.99
N LEU A 638 32.67 -8.86 -18.38
CA LEU A 638 33.87 -9.68 -18.14
C LEU A 638 33.61 -10.85 -17.19
N TYR A 639 32.80 -10.64 -16.15
CA TYR A 639 32.35 -11.73 -15.27
C TYR A 639 31.54 -12.77 -16.07
N ASP A 640 30.58 -12.32 -16.87
CA ASP A 640 29.70 -13.18 -17.66
C ASP A 640 30.42 -13.89 -18.84
N GLU A 641 31.54 -13.37 -19.35
CA GLU A 641 32.33 -13.98 -20.44
C GLU A 641 32.93 -15.35 -20.08
N LYS A 642 33.07 -15.67 -18.78
CA LYS A 642 33.48 -17.01 -18.32
C LYS A 642 32.30 -17.99 -18.21
N TYR A 643 31.07 -17.54 -18.40
CA TYR A 643 29.84 -18.33 -18.31
C TYR A 643 29.45 -18.93 -19.67
N ASP A 644 30.42 -19.51 -20.39
CA ASP A 644 30.20 -20.16 -21.70
C ASP A 644 30.26 -21.70 -21.57
N GLU A 645 29.32 -22.39 -22.22
CA GLU A 645 28.84 -23.76 -21.97
C GLU A 645 29.86 -24.92 -22.19
N GLU A 646 31.13 -24.66 -22.46
CA GLU A 646 32.09 -25.69 -22.93
C GLU A 646 32.90 -26.41 -21.83
N ILE A 647 32.86 -25.97 -20.57
CA ILE A 647 33.55 -26.65 -19.47
C ILE A 647 32.55 -26.86 -18.33
N GLY A 648 31.69 -27.87 -18.49
CA GLY A 648 30.69 -28.31 -17.51
C GLY A 648 31.27 -28.88 -16.20
N THR A 649 32.13 -28.10 -15.54
CA THR A 649 32.59 -28.24 -14.17
C THR A 649 32.80 -26.85 -13.63
N VAL A 650 31.86 -26.40 -12.80
CA VAL A 650 32.05 -25.25 -11.91
C VAL A 650 33.27 -25.56 -11.06
N TYR A 651 34.42 -25.01 -11.40
CA TYR A 651 35.35 -24.61 -10.34
C TYR A 651 34.60 -23.50 -9.60
N LEU A 652 34.06 -23.84 -8.43
CA LEU A 652 33.74 -22.88 -7.38
C LEU A 652 35.08 -22.27 -6.97
N ASP A 653 35.62 -21.42 -7.83
CA ASP A 653 36.80 -20.64 -7.55
C ASP A 653 36.34 -19.54 -6.60
N GLU A 654 36.81 -19.60 -5.36
CA GLU A 654 36.57 -18.60 -4.31
C GLU A 654 36.81 -17.16 -4.81
N VAL A 655 37.72 -16.99 -5.79
CA VAL A 655 37.99 -15.71 -6.46
C VAL A 655 36.78 -15.20 -7.26
N TYR A 656 36.04 -16.08 -7.94
CA TYR A 656 34.88 -15.70 -8.75
C TYR A 656 33.68 -15.33 -7.87
N VAL A 657 33.50 -16.04 -6.75
CA VAL A 657 32.50 -15.69 -5.73
C VAL A 657 32.79 -14.31 -5.14
N TYR A 658 34.07 -13.99 -4.90
CA TYR A 658 34.48 -12.65 -4.48
C TYR A 658 34.09 -11.55 -5.48
N TYR A 659 34.32 -11.75 -6.78
CA TYR A 659 33.96 -10.77 -7.80
C TYR A 659 32.44 -10.64 -8.00
N LYS A 660 31.68 -11.73 -7.84
CA LYS A 660 30.20 -11.66 -7.82
C LYS A 660 29.70 -10.75 -6.70
N ASN A 661 30.15 -10.99 -5.47
CA ASN A 661 29.74 -10.19 -4.31
C ASN A 661 30.20 -8.72 -4.46
N THR A 662 31.38 -8.52 -5.06
CA THR A 662 31.89 -7.18 -5.38
C THR A 662 31.00 -6.46 -6.39
N LEU A 663 30.57 -7.13 -7.46
CA LEU A 663 29.65 -6.57 -8.47
C LEU A 663 28.28 -6.21 -7.89
N GLU A 664 27.73 -7.06 -7.02
CA GLU A 664 26.46 -6.78 -6.33
C GLU A 664 26.57 -5.52 -5.46
N ARG A 665 27.64 -5.41 -4.67
CA ARG A 665 27.91 -4.22 -3.85
C ARG A 665 28.10 -2.96 -4.70
N LEU A 666 28.95 -3.01 -5.71
CA LEU A 666 29.24 -1.86 -6.59
C LEU A 666 27.98 -1.35 -7.30
N THR A 667 27.11 -2.26 -7.74
CA THR A 667 25.83 -1.93 -8.36
C THR A 667 24.87 -1.25 -7.37
N ALA A 668 24.75 -1.79 -6.15
CA ALA A 668 23.91 -1.21 -5.11
C ALA A 668 24.35 0.21 -4.72
N GLU A 669 25.66 0.40 -4.49
CA GLU A 669 26.25 1.71 -4.20
C GLU A 669 25.97 2.73 -5.33
N GLN A 670 26.07 2.29 -6.59
CA GLN A 670 25.86 3.14 -7.75
C GLN A 670 24.38 3.57 -7.91
N VAL A 671 23.44 2.67 -7.60
CA VAL A 671 22.01 3.01 -7.55
C VAL A 671 21.75 4.06 -6.46
N GLN A 672 22.34 3.88 -5.28
CA GLN A 672 22.21 4.85 -4.18
C GLN A 672 22.76 6.23 -4.58
N ALA A 673 23.97 6.29 -5.16
CA ALA A 673 24.57 7.54 -5.61
C ALA A 673 23.71 8.27 -6.67
N THR A 674 23.10 7.51 -7.58
CA THR A 674 22.18 8.05 -8.60
C THR A 674 20.91 8.61 -7.97
N GLN A 675 20.36 7.91 -6.98
CA GLN A 675 19.17 8.35 -6.26
C GLN A 675 19.43 9.65 -5.47
N THR A 676 20.54 9.73 -4.73
CA THR A 676 20.93 10.94 -4.00
C THR A 676 21.11 12.14 -4.94
N LYS A 677 21.71 11.94 -6.12
CA LYS A 677 21.81 12.99 -7.13
C LYS A 677 20.43 13.51 -7.54
N ILE A 678 19.47 12.61 -7.82
CA ILE A 678 18.11 12.99 -8.24
C ILE A 678 17.40 13.78 -7.14
N GLU A 679 17.54 13.34 -5.88
CA GLU A 679 16.96 14.03 -4.73
C GLU A 679 17.49 15.46 -4.59
N LEU A 680 18.82 15.64 -4.68
CA LEU A 680 19.44 16.97 -4.64
C LEU A 680 19.03 17.86 -5.83
N GLN A 681 18.77 17.28 -7.01
CA GLN A 681 18.25 18.03 -8.16
C GLN A 681 16.82 18.53 -7.93
N LEU A 682 15.96 17.69 -7.36
CA LEU A 682 14.58 18.07 -7.02
C LEU A 682 14.55 19.15 -5.93
N GLU A 683 15.36 18.99 -4.88
CA GLU A 683 15.48 19.97 -3.81
C GLU A 683 15.97 21.33 -4.35
N LEU A 684 16.96 21.32 -5.24
CA LEU A 684 17.44 22.53 -5.89
C LEU A 684 16.34 23.22 -6.73
N GLU A 685 15.52 22.46 -7.46
CA GLU A 685 14.40 22.99 -8.25
C GLU A 685 13.35 23.65 -7.34
N ASP A 686 12.99 23.00 -6.25
CA ASP A 686 12.06 23.54 -5.25
C ASP A 686 12.59 24.84 -4.62
N ILE A 687 13.89 24.86 -4.26
CA ILE A 687 14.54 26.07 -3.73
C ILE A 687 14.53 27.21 -4.76
N GLN A 688 14.76 26.92 -6.04
CA GLN A 688 14.72 27.92 -7.11
C GLN A 688 13.33 28.55 -7.23
N ILE A 689 12.28 27.73 -7.27
CA ILE A 689 10.88 28.18 -7.36
C ILE A 689 10.52 29.04 -6.14
N ALA A 690 10.86 28.57 -4.93
CA ALA A 690 10.59 29.30 -3.70
C ALA A 690 11.38 30.63 -3.64
N THR A 691 12.62 30.64 -4.14
CA THR A 691 13.43 31.86 -4.20
C THR A 691 12.83 32.89 -5.18
N GLU A 692 12.31 32.46 -6.33
CA GLU A 692 11.62 33.35 -7.25
C GLU A 692 10.34 33.94 -6.64
N PHE A 693 9.57 33.13 -5.92
CA PHE A 693 8.39 33.59 -5.18
C PHE A 693 8.74 34.70 -4.18
N GLU A 694 9.77 34.48 -3.35
CA GLU A 694 10.19 35.45 -2.34
C GLU A 694 10.80 36.72 -2.96
N LYS A 695 11.52 36.61 -4.09
CA LYS A 695 11.99 37.77 -4.86
C LYS A 695 10.82 38.60 -5.39
N ASN A 696 9.79 37.94 -5.93
CA ASN A 696 8.60 38.62 -6.43
C ASN A 696 7.83 39.33 -5.29
N ARG A 697 7.75 38.71 -4.11
CA ARG A 697 7.15 39.33 -2.91
C ARG A 697 7.88 40.62 -2.51
N ARG A 698 9.22 40.64 -2.57
CA ARG A 698 10.04 41.83 -2.32
C ARG A 698 9.83 42.93 -3.37
N ILE A 699 9.78 42.56 -4.65
CA ILE A 699 9.52 43.50 -5.76
C ILE A 699 8.13 44.15 -5.61
N LYS A 700 7.12 43.38 -5.23
CA LYS A 700 5.76 43.88 -4.98
C LYS A 700 5.72 44.96 -3.90
N ARG A 701 6.49 44.81 -2.81
CA ARG A 701 6.59 45.84 -1.77
C ARG A 701 7.33 47.09 -2.21
N ALA A 702 8.43 46.94 -2.96
CA ALA A 702 9.20 48.08 -3.45
C ALA A 702 8.42 48.92 -4.48
N ALA A 703 7.37 48.37 -5.10
CA ALA A 703 6.55 49.07 -6.07
C ALA A 703 5.40 49.89 -5.46
N PHE A 704 4.89 49.54 -4.27
CA PHE A 704 3.79 50.26 -3.60
C PHE A 704 3.89 50.13 -2.07
N ASP A 705 4.00 51.28 -1.38
CA ASP A 705 4.24 51.37 0.06
C ASP A 705 3.06 50.86 0.95
N ASN A 706 1.82 50.78 0.42
CA ASN A 706 0.65 50.15 1.09
C ASN A 706 -0.51 49.92 0.08
N GLU A 707 -1.36 48.90 0.29
CA GLU A 707 -2.58 48.65 -0.51
C GLU A 707 -3.52 49.88 -0.53
N GLU A 708 -3.60 50.60 0.61
CA GLU A 708 -4.37 51.83 0.75
C GLU A 708 -3.87 52.96 -0.17
N ASP A 709 -2.56 53.09 -0.31
CA ASP A 709 -1.94 54.14 -1.11
C ASP A 709 -2.12 53.86 -2.61
N ARG A 710 -2.00 52.59 -3.01
CA ARG A 710 -2.32 52.15 -4.38
C ARG A 710 -3.78 52.44 -4.72
N TYR A 711 -4.71 52.04 -3.85
CA TYR A 711 -6.14 52.29 -4.08
C TYR A 711 -6.43 53.79 -4.18
N THR A 712 -5.86 54.61 -3.28
CA THR A 712 -6.07 56.06 -3.28
C THR A 712 -5.54 56.70 -4.57
N ASN A 713 -4.31 56.37 -4.97
CA ASN A 713 -3.71 56.88 -6.20
C ASN A 713 -4.48 56.42 -7.46
N ASP A 714 -4.96 55.17 -7.47
CA ASP A 714 -5.77 54.63 -8.55
C ASP A 714 -7.12 55.34 -8.69
N ARG A 715 -7.79 55.65 -7.56
CA ARG A 715 -9.02 56.45 -7.55
C ARG A 715 -8.78 57.90 -7.98
N GLU A 716 -7.72 58.54 -7.50
CA GLU A 716 -7.35 59.91 -7.91
C GLU A 716 -7.03 59.99 -9.40
N THR A 717 -6.27 59.02 -9.92
CA THR A 717 -5.94 58.92 -11.34
C THR A 717 -7.20 58.73 -12.19
N LEU A 718 -8.11 57.82 -11.79
CA LEU A 718 -9.37 57.62 -12.50
C LEU A 718 -10.23 58.90 -12.51
N GLN A 719 -10.32 59.62 -11.39
CA GLN A 719 -11.03 60.89 -11.31
C GLN A 719 -10.40 61.94 -12.22
N ASN A 720 -9.08 62.06 -12.23
CA ASN A 720 -8.35 62.96 -13.12
C ASN A 720 -8.60 62.63 -14.60
N ILE A 721 -8.62 61.36 -14.98
CA ILE A 721 -8.95 60.93 -16.35
C ILE A 721 -10.39 61.33 -16.69
N LYS A 722 -11.36 61.08 -15.81
CA LYS A 722 -12.77 61.42 -16.04
C LYS A 722 -13.01 62.92 -16.19
N LEU A 723 -12.28 63.76 -15.44
CA LEU A 723 -12.46 65.21 -15.43
C LEU A 723 -11.70 65.93 -16.56
N ASN A 724 -10.49 65.46 -16.90
CA ASN A 724 -9.56 66.20 -17.76
C ASN A 724 -9.47 65.66 -19.19
N THR A 725 -10.13 64.55 -19.51
CA THR A 725 -10.11 63.96 -20.86
C THR A 725 -11.15 64.64 -21.76
N PRO A 726 -10.76 65.36 -22.83
CA PRO A 726 -11.70 65.92 -23.78
C PRO A 726 -12.31 64.81 -24.67
N LEU A 727 -13.51 65.08 -25.22
CA LEU A 727 -14.13 64.19 -26.21
C LEU A 727 -13.28 64.14 -27.49
N ALA A 728 -13.10 62.93 -28.03
CA ALA A 728 -12.32 62.71 -29.24
C ALA A 728 -13.02 63.32 -30.47
N ASN A 729 -12.25 64.04 -31.30
CA ASN A 729 -12.75 64.65 -32.54
C ASN A 729 -12.97 63.64 -33.67
N GLN A 730 -12.39 62.44 -33.56
CA GLN A 730 -12.58 61.32 -34.48
C GLN A 730 -12.95 60.06 -33.69
N PRO A 731 -13.88 59.23 -34.17
CA PRO A 731 -14.26 58.00 -33.50
C PRO A 731 -13.10 56.99 -33.55
N TYR A 732 -12.78 56.40 -32.40
CA TYR A 732 -11.81 55.31 -32.32
C TYR A 732 -12.29 54.05 -33.06
N THR A 733 -11.34 53.22 -33.45
CA THR A 733 -11.52 51.89 -34.01
C THR A 733 -11.09 50.83 -33.00
N VAL A 734 -11.34 49.54 -33.29
CA VAL A 734 -10.98 48.44 -32.37
C VAL A 734 -9.46 48.35 -32.19
N ASP A 735 -8.70 48.63 -33.25
CA ASP A 735 -7.23 48.57 -33.24
C ASP A 735 -6.58 49.68 -32.40
N ASP A 736 -7.35 50.73 -32.04
CA ASP A 736 -6.88 51.79 -31.16
C ASP A 736 -6.90 51.39 -29.67
N PHE A 737 -7.51 50.25 -29.32
CA PHE A 737 -7.62 49.77 -27.94
C PHE A 737 -6.68 48.57 -27.69
N ASP A 738 -5.81 48.69 -26.69
CA ASP A 738 -5.12 47.54 -26.08
C ASP A 738 -6.10 46.92 -25.06
N PHE A 739 -6.64 45.73 -25.32
CA PHE A 739 -7.57 45.07 -24.39
C PHE A 739 -6.86 44.29 -23.28
N GLY A 740 -5.52 44.19 -23.36
CA GLY A 740 -4.69 43.41 -22.47
C GLY A 740 -4.91 41.90 -22.64
N GLU A 741 -5.20 41.20 -21.55
CA GLU A 741 -5.29 39.73 -21.54
C GLU A 741 -6.66 39.22 -22.02
N ASP A 742 -6.63 38.32 -23.01
CA ASP A 742 -7.84 37.72 -23.57
C ASP A 742 -8.58 36.88 -22.52
N GLN A 743 -9.83 37.27 -22.27
CA GLN A 743 -10.71 36.54 -21.36
C GLN A 743 -11.36 35.38 -22.12
N SER A 744 -11.27 34.17 -21.56
CA SER A 744 -11.93 32.99 -22.12
C SER A 744 -13.45 33.22 -22.25
N GLY A 745 -14.12 32.60 -23.22
CA GLY A 745 -15.58 32.74 -23.41
C GLY A 745 -16.44 32.19 -22.26
N ASN A 746 -15.83 31.72 -21.17
CA ASN A 746 -16.48 31.22 -19.97
C ASN A 746 -16.44 32.29 -18.86
N ILE A 747 -17.40 32.23 -17.93
CA ILE A 747 -17.49 33.17 -16.80
C ILE A 747 -16.33 32.91 -15.83
N THR A 748 -15.47 33.90 -15.62
CA THR A 748 -14.38 33.84 -14.63
C THR A 748 -14.92 34.15 -13.24
N ILE A 749 -14.57 33.36 -12.23
CA ILE A 749 -14.98 33.57 -10.83
C ILE A 749 -13.79 34.09 -10.04
N LEU A 750 -13.88 35.31 -9.51
CA LEU A 750 -12.92 35.91 -8.58
C LEU A 750 -13.49 35.87 -7.16
N LYS A 751 -12.64 35.58 -6.18
CA LYS A 751 -13.03 35.46 -4.77
C LYS A 751 -12.27 36.43 -3.89
N ASN A 752 -12.92 36.95 -2.85
CA ASN A 752 -12.31 37.85 -1.86
C ASN A 752 -11.63 39.08 -2.51
N VAL A 753 -12.29 39.71 -3.49
CA VAL A 753 -11.76 40.93 -4.12
C VAL A 753 -12.03 42.12 -3.20
N ASN A 754 -10.96 42.66 -2.60
CA ASN A 754 -11.06 43.77 -1.65
C ASN A 754 -11.75 45.00 -2.26
N ARG A 755 -12.66 45.61 -1.48
CA ARG A 755 -13.40 46.84 -1.82
C ARG A 755 -14.27 46.75 -3.08
N VAL A 756 -14.69 45.54 -3.46
CA VAL A 756 -15.61 45.31 -4.58
C VAL A 756 -16.80 44.51 -4.10
N ASP A 757 -18.01 44.96 -4.43
CA ASP A 757 -19.22 44.24 -4.04
C ASP A 757 -19.38 42.93 -4.82
N ASN A 758 -20.00 41.93 -4.20
CA ASN A 758 -20.46 40.73 -4.89
C ASN A 758 -21.41 41.05 -6.05
N GLY A 759 -21.25 40.33 -7.16
CA GLY A 759 -22.07 40.51 -8.37
C GLY A 759 -21.41 40.00 -9.64
N TYR A 760 -22.06 40.28 -10.77
CA TYR A 760 -21.58 39.99 -12.12
C TYR A 760 -21.16 41.30 -12.79
N TYR A 761 -19.92 41.36 -13.26
CA TYR A 761 -19.30 42.53 -13.86
C TYR A 761 -19.03 42.28 -15.34
N LEU A 762 -19.41 43.25 -16.19
CA LEU A 762 -19.07 43.24 -17.61
C LEU A 762 -17.70 43.88 -17.80
N ILE A 763 -16.69 43.03 -17.98
CA ILE A 763 -15.30 43.46 -18.14
C ILE A 763 -15.04 43.76 -19.61
N ILE A 764 -14.50 44.95 -19.89
CA ILE A 764 -14.15 45.39 -21.25
C ILE A 764 -12.66 45.27 -21.56
N ALA A 765 -11.78 45.25 -20.55
CA ALA A 765 -10.35 45.01 -20.70
C ALA A 765 -9.72 44.58 -19.38
N VAL A 766 -8.58 43.86 -19.46
CA VAL A 766 -7.82 43.39 -18.29
C VAL A 766 -6.34 43.70 -18.47
N HIS A 767 -5.77 44.52 -17.60
CA HIS A 767 -4.36 44.93 -17.67
C HIS A 767 -3.60 44.62 -16.39
N ASN A 768 -2.32 44.30 -16.50
CA ASN A 768 -1.38 44.20 -15.39
C ASN A 768 -0.50 45.45 -15.22
N ASP A 769 -0.64 46.43 -16.12
CA ASP A 769 0.18 47.64 -16.20
C ASP A 769 -0.70 48.89 -16.05
N THR A 770 -0.29 49.81 -15.18
CA THR A 770 -1.04 51.03 -14.85
C THR A 770 -1.09 52.04 -16.00
N ASP A 771 -0.03 52.14 -16.81
CA ASP A 771 0.03 53.07 -17.93
C ASP A 771 -0.90 52.60 -19.05
N LYS A 772 -0.88 51.30 -19.34
CA LYS A 772 -1.81 50.69 -20.31
C LYS A 772 -3.26 50.80 -19.86
N ARG A 773 -3.54 50.53 -18.58
CA ARG A 773 -4.85 50.73 -17.98
C ARG A 773 -5.31 52.18 -18.15
N ASN A 774 -4.44 53.14 -17.82
CA ASN A 774 -4.75 54.57 -17.92
C ASN A 774 -5.03 54.99 -19.37
N GLU A 775 -4.22 54.53 -20.32
CA GLU A 775 -4.42 54.80 -21.74
C GLU A 775 -5.77 54.26 -22.23
N PHE A 776 -6.12 53.03 -21.86
CA PHE A 776 -7.41 52.43 -22.19
C PHE A 776 -8.58 53.24 -21.61
N LEU A 777 -8.52 53.58 -20.32
CA LEU A 777 -9.52 54.40 -19.63
C LEU A 777 -9.69 55.77 -20.31
N THR A 778 -8.59 56.45 -20.65
CA THR A 778 -8.61 57.73 -21.35
C THR A 778 -9.32 57.61 -22.70
N LYS A 779 -9.05 56.57 -23.48
CA LYS A 779 -9.71 56.35 -24.78
C LYS A 779 -11.21 56.05 -24.63
N VAL A 780 -11.60 55.27 -23.61
CA VAL A 780 -13.03 55.00 -23.30
C VAL A 780 -13.77 56.27 -22.87
N VAL A 781 -13.16 57.08 -22.00
CA VAL A 781 -13.74 58.37 -21.57
C VAL A 781 -13.83 59.35 -22.74
N ALA A 782 -12.78 59.46 -23.56
CA ALA A 782 -12.78 60.30 -24.77
C ALA A 782 -13.82 59.85 -25.81
N SER A 783 -14.22 58.56 -25.78
CA SER A 783 -15.33 58.01 -26.58
C SER A 783 -16.73 58.35 -26.02
N GLY A 784 -16.81 59.09 -24.91
CA GLY A 784 -18.05 59.55 -24.29
C GLY A 784 -18.67 58.61 -23.26
N ARG A 785 -17.90 57.67 -22.68
CA ARG A 785 -18.37 56.76 -21.60
C ARG A 785 -17.61 57.07 -20.29
N ALA A 786 -18.11 58.05 -19.53
CA ALA A 786 -17.47 58.54 -18.31
C ALA A 786 -17.75 57.71 -17.04
N ASP A 787 -18.70 56.79 -17.11
CA ASP A 787 -19.09 55.83 -16.07
C ASP A 787 -18.20 54.58 -16.02
N VAL A 788 -17.17 54.49 -16.85
CA VAL A 788 -16.16 53.42 -16.77
C VAL A 788 -15.46 53.43 -15.40
N ASP A 789 -15.25 52.26 -14.82
CA ASP A 789 -14.57 52.05 -13.55
C ASP A 789 -13.67 50.80 -13.64
N PHE A 790 -12.86 50.56 -12.61
CA PHE A 790 -12.06 49.35 -12.52
C PHE A 790 -11.86 48.92 -11.07
N PHE A 791 -11.54 47.65 -10.90
CA PHE A 791 -11.02 47.14 -9.63
C PHE A 791 -9.71 46.39 -9.87
N TYR A 792 -8.94 46.24 -8.80
CA TYR A 792 -7.70 45.48 -8.78
C TYR A 792 -7.90 44.22 -7.97
N ASP A 793 -7.62 43.06 -8.55
CA ASP A 793 -7.60 41.79 -7.81
C ASP A 793 -6.16 41.45 -7.41
N GLU A 794 -5.93 41.29 -6.10
CA GLU A 794 -4.61 41.03 -5.54
C GLU A 794 -4.08 39.65 -5.91
N ASN A 795 -4.98 38.68 -6.00
CA ASN A 795 -4.64 37.29 -6.30
C ASN A 795 -4.08 37.15 -7.71
N THR A 796 -4.69 37.83 -8.68
CA THR A 796 -4.25 37.80 -10.09
C THR A 796 -3.30 38.93 -10.46
N SER A 797 -3.16 39.96 -9.61
CA SER A 797 -2.38 41.17 -9.88
C SER A 797 -2.82 41.89 -11.16
N LYS A 798 -4.13 41.97 -11.40
CA LYS A 798 -4.74 42.52 -12.62
C LYS A 798 -5.81 43.56 -12.31
N TYR A 799 -5.88 44.55 -13.18
CA TYR A 799 -6.93 45.57 -13.26
C TYR A 799 -8.03 45.10 -14.19
N TYR A 800 -9.24 44.96 -13.65
CA TYR A 800 -10.44 44.58 -14.39
C TYR A 800 -11.27 45.85 -14.64
N ILE A 801 -11.36 46.26 -15.91
CA ILE A 801 -12.05 47.49 -16.31
C ILE A 801 -13.49 47.14 -16.70
N TYR A 802 -14.47 47.83 -16.11
CA TYR A 802 -15.90 47.60 -16.31
C TYR A 802 -16.68 48.92 -16.39
N TYR A 803 -17.96 48.87 -16.75
CA TYR A 803 -18.83 50.03 -16.64
C TYR A 803 -20.23 49.72 -16.07
N GLU A 804 -20.59 48.44 -15.95
CA GLU A 804 -21.88 47.99 -15.42
C GLU A 804 -21.71 46.75 -14.52
N LYS A 805 -22.48 46.72 -13.42
CA LYS A 805 -22.58 45.64 -12.44
C LYS A 805 -24.02 45.13 -12.42
N PHE A 806 -24.19 43.82 -12.27
CA PHE A 806 -25.48 43.14 -12.20
C PHE A 806 -25.56 42.19 -11.00
N ASP A 807 -26.72 42.12 -10.36
CA ASP A 807 -26.95 41.21 -9.22
C ASP A 807 -27.30 39.78 -9.65
N SER A 808 -27.62 39.56 -10.93
CA SER A 808 -28.07 38.28 -11.48
C SER A 808 -27.36 37.95 -12.79
N LEU A 809 -27.06 36.66 -12.98
CA LEU A 809 -26.49 36.16 -14.22
C LEU A 809 -27.42 36.41 -15.42
N ILE A 810 -28.73 36.38 -15.20
CA ILE A 810 -29.73 36.56 -16.27
C ILE A 810 -29.63 37.97 -16.85
N THR A 811 -29.65 39.00 -15.99
CA THR A 811 -29.59 40.39 -16.41
C THR A 811 -28.22 40.75 -17.00
N ALA A 812 -27.14 40.14 -16.49
CA ALA A 812 -25.81 40.33 -17.04
C ALA A 812 -25.66 39.75 -18.45
N ASN A 813 -26.25 38.58 -18.71
CA ASN A 813 -26.27 37.98 -20.04
C ASN A 813 -27.13 38.79 -21.01
N GLU A 814 -28.30 39.28 -20.60
CA GLU A 814 -29.14 40.19 -21.42
C GLU A 814 -28.38 41.47 -21.81
N ALA A 815 -27.59 42.03 -20.89
CA ALA A 815 -26.73 43.18 -21.16
C ALA A 815 -25.57 42.84 -22.12
N MET A 816 -24.98 41.64 -21.99
CA MET A 816 -23.93 41.17 -22.90
C MET A 816 -24.46 40.92 -24.32
N GLU A 817 -25.68 40.39 -24.46
CA GLU A 817 -26.35 40.18 -25.75
C GLU A 817 -26.78 41.49 -26.41
N SER A 818 -27.15 42.50 -25.60
CA SER A 818 -27.50 43.85 -26.07
C SER A 818 -26.31 44.80 -26.19
N LYS A 819 -25.07 44.28 -26.14
CA LYS A 819 -23.86 45.11 -26.25
C LYS A 819 -23.88 45.96 -27.52
N GLY A 820 -23.78 47.28 -27.34
CA GLY A 820 -23.70 48.22 -28.47
C GLY A 820 -22.43 48.02 -29.31
N ASN A 821 -22.44 48.46 -30.56
CA ASN A 821 -21.32 48.33 -31.50
C ASN A 821 -20.18 49.34 -31.26
N ARG A 822 -19.89 49.66 -29.99
CA ARG A 822 -18.78 50.55 -29.64
C ARG A 822 -17.47 49.75 -29.71
N PRO A 823 -16.36 50.34 -30.21
CA PRO A 823 -15.11 49.60 -30.42
C PRO A 823 -14.57 48.88 -29.19
N TYR A 824 -14.71 49.49 -28.00
CA TYR A 824 -14.24 48.92 -26.74
C TYR A 824 -15.13 47.79 -26.17
N ASN A 825 -16.28 47.47 -26.80
CA ASN A 825 -17.16 46.37 -26.39
C ASN A 825 -16.81 45.04 -27.09
N THR A 826 -15.85 45.03 -28.02
CA THR A 826 -15.59 43.88 -28.89
C THR A 826 -15.12 42.65 -28.11
N ARG A 827 -14.29 42.82 -27.08
CA ARG A 827 -13.73 41.73 -26.25
C ARG A 827 -14.35 41.62 -24.85
N MET A 828 -15.61 42.03 -24.70
CA MET A 828 -16.29 42.02 -23.42
C MET A 828 -16.49 40.60 -22.87
N SER A 829 -16.23 40.42 -21.58
CA SER A 829 -16.40 39.15 -20.86
C SER A 829 -17.16 39.34 -19.55
N LEU A 830 -17.62 38.23 -18.97
CA LEU A 830 -18.37 38.23 -17.72
C LEU A 830 -17.49 37.69 -16.59
N VAL A 831 -17.37 38.47 -15.52
CA VAL A 831 -16.66 38.06 -14.30
C VAL A 831 -17.63 38.07 -13.13
N LYS A 832 -17.64 36.98 -12.36
CA LYS A 832 -18.41 36.85 -11.12
C LYS A 832 -17.49 37.11 -9.93
N ILE A 833 -17.91 37.99 -9.02
CA ILE A 833 -17.22 38.25 -7.75
C ILE A 833 -18.06 37.69 -6.61
N GLU A 834 -17.40 36.90 -5.75
CA GLU A 834 -17.97 36.28 -4.54
C GLU A 834 -17.01 36.47 -3.36
N ASP A 835 -17.55 36.49 -2.14
CA ASP A 835 -16.75 36.40 -0.91
C ASP A 835 -16.15 34.99 -0.71
#